data_AF-A0A9W4NVF8-F1
#
_entry.id   AF-A0A9W4NVF8-F1
#
_cell.length_a   1.000
_cell.length_b   1.000
_cell.length_c   1.000
_cell.angle_alpha   90.00
_cell.angle_beta   90.00
_cell.angle_gamma   90.00
#
_symmetry.space_group_name_H-M   'P 1'
#
loop_
_entity.id
_entity.type
_entity.pdbx_description
1 polymer ?
#
loop_
_entity_poly.entity_id
_entity_poly.type
_entity_poly.pdbx_seq_one_letter_code
_entity_poly.pdbx_strand_id
1 'polypeptide(L)'
;MGDFTPDIESVSMPRSPEKQFDSLASQQSSGVLYHQLHREPLSVVRGKGSYLVTNAGLEILDATCGAAVSCLGHSEERVHEAILDQLKKIPYCYSLYFTNTAAESLSKFLVESTGGVMSRAYIVSSGTEAVEAAVKMAIQYFTELPVPEPRRVNFISRHSSYHGNTLGSLAVGHHASRRRIYESLLSKNISHVPQCYPYRGMKLNETSGDYVARLAQELEDEFQRVDPNTVAAFVAETMPGATLGCVPPLPGYLKALKAVCERHGALFILDEVMSGMGRTGTLHAWEQEGVIPDLQTIAKGLGAGYAPIAGLLINKHVVDTLNKGTGAFVHSQTYQGHPVACAAAYRVQQIIQEDNLLPNVREMGEYLGQLLHERLGKHPHVGDIRGRGLFWAMEFVQDTETKECYPPSKALSWTLHTTGLKPEYAISLMPGSGGADGVNGDHIILAPPYNTTRDEIRMIVDRTVRVIEEVLGCLQCRQKHNKCEEQHPTCSFCASRDIKCTYPPGLKWAQPTKSMETRHKPRTKHPRVEEQSLIKQPSALFTSTRFESAEEKSAWEYYVRMVSTNVPALDGPENPYRQLSIPALSSPILLETIVCISTEHMLNFGLASVDLAAKRQQRMLRTLGQKLLSLDSTPSSETIVIEKSEREALLIAVVLQGIVVAQSADGVLEPHVKCASWLMQALGYFESIPQNPIARMAIQRYGMVDVMLAISRQRRPYAPQNFILSQPDQHHWDETEPSFHKMTGCPQPLMCFLVRIAHLACDVTERPGGEILSEAFQLDTELRAWGSRYTGILPARCDRTLLDILTECFYWTAHLLLARRVFQDQTCSPRVQYLVHVCFRLMDHLATGCGPDSSLPQPFYLAAREAVSAEDRVWVRQKHESMTAFYREQQRNAAMVLIERIWETTDALRQLERGSVKLKEGVSLVDGAIQTLDREANFFIF
;
A
#
# COMPACT_ATOMS: atom_id res chain seq x y z
N MET A 1 8.95 -17.66 2.56
CA MET A 1 7.58 -17.86 2.02
C MET A 1 7.67 -17.69 0.51
N GLY A 2 7.84 -18.80 -0.21
CA GLY A 2 8.17 -18.85 -1.64
C GLY A 2 6.96 -18.83 -2.59
N ASP A 3 7.26 -18.56 -3.87
CA ASP A 3 6.37 -18.35 -5.01
C ASP A 3 5.78 -19.65 -5.61
N PHE A 4 5.19 -20.54 -4.81
CA PHE A 4 4.47 -21.71 -5.36
C PHE A 4 3.24 -22.11 -4.54
N THR A 5 2.14 -22.36 -5.24
CA THR A 5 0.85 -22.85 -4.75
C THR A 5 0.73 -24.35 -5.00
N PRO A 6 0.60 -25.22 -3.98
CA PRO A 6 0.24 -26.61 -4.21
C PRO A 6 -1.19 -26.73 -4.75
N ASP A 7 -1.44 -27.67 -5.68
CA ASP A 7 -2.77 -28.07 -6.14
C ASP A 7 -3.54 -28.69 -4.97
N ILE A 8 -4.41 -27.90 -4.36
CA ILE A 8 -5.31 -28.35 -3.30
C ILE A 8 -6.70 -28.35 -3.89
N GLU A 9 -7.21 -29.55 -4.24
CA GLU A 9 -8.65 -29.74 -4.35
C GLU A 9 -9.29 -29.23 -3.06
N SER A 10 -10.30 -28.38 -3.21
CA SER A 10 -10.97 -27.68 -2.11
C SER A 10 -11.21 -28.62 -0.94
N VAL A 11 -10.70 -28.25 0.24
CA VAL A 11 -11.06 -28.90 1.51
C VAL A 11 -12.56 -28.64 1.71
N SER A 12 -13.38 -29.54 1.18
CA SER A 12 -14.83 -29.51 1.33
C SER A 12 -15.15 -30.16 2.67
N MET A 13 -15.54 -29.32 3.63
CA MET A 13 -16.04 -29.77 4.92
C MET A 13 -17.37 -30.51 4.70
N PRO A 14 -17.58 -31.71 5.27
CA PRO A 14 -18.91 -32.33 5.28
C PRO A 14 -19.86 -31.41 6.07
N ARG A 15 -20.86 -30.86 5.37
CA ARG A 15 -21.91 -30.05 5.98
C ARG A 15 -22.77 -30.95 6.88
N SER A 16 -23.01 -30.53 8.12
CA SER A 16 -24.00 -31.16 8.99
C SER A 16 -25.38 -31.14 8.31
N PRO A 17 -26.15 -32.24 8.34
CA PRO A 17 -27.43 -32.34 7.65
C PRO A 17 -28.53 -31.68 8.47
N GLU A 18 -28.47 -30.37 8.68
CA GLU A 18 -29.61 -29.61 9.20
C GLU A 18 -29.52 -28.16 8.72
N LYS A 19 -30.54 -27.77 7.93
CA LYS A 19 -30.74 -26.49 7.20
C LYS A 19 -30.01 -26.37 5.85
N GLN A 20 -30.55 -27.08 4.85
CA GLN A 20 -30.53 -26.63 3.47
C GLN A 20 -31.33 -25.31 3.36
N PHE A 21 -30.63 -24.19 3.20
CA PHE A 21 -31.13 -23.04 2.46
C PHE A 21 -30.23 -22.86 1.24
N ASP A 22 -30.86 -22.91 0.07
CA ASP A 22 -30.20 -22.89 -1.22
C ASP A 22 -29.40 -21.60 -1.47
N SER A 23 -28.24 -21.83 -2.05
CA SER A 23 -27.16 -20.92 -2.33
C SER A 23 -27.36 -20.16 -3.63
N LEU A 24 -27.32 -18.82 -3.57
CA LEU A 24 -26.86 -17.94 -4.65
C LEU A 24 -26.17 -16.72 -4.03
N ALA A 25 -25.18 -16.94 -3.16
CA ALA A 25 -24.30 -15.88 -2.66
C ALA A 25 -23.23 -15.61 -3.72
N SER A 26 -23.35 -14.49 -4.45
CA SER A 26 -22.30 -14.01 -5.32
C SER A 26 -21.04 -13.76 -4.49
N GLN A 27 -19.93 -14.36 -4.92
CA GLN A 27 -18.62 -14.22 -4.28
C GLN A 27 -18.19 -12.74 -4.31
N GLN A 28 -18.44 -12.03 -3.20
CA GLN A 28 -17.81 -10.74 -2.95
C GLN A 28 -16.29 -10.97 -2.87
N SER A 29 -15.52 -10.28 -3.70
CA SER A 29 -14.06 -10.27 -3.54
C SER A 29 -13.72 -9.57 -2.23
N SER A 30 -12.95 -10.24 -1.36
CA SER A 30 -12.51 -9.65 -0.09
C SER A 30 -11.77 -8.34 -0.33
N GLY A 31 -12.13 -7.29 0.41
CA GLY A 31 -11.42 -6.01 0.41
C GLY A 31 -10.04 -6.09 1.08
N VAL A 32 -9.70 -7.22 1.69
CA VAL A 32 -8.39 -7.50 2.29
C VAL A 32 -7.46 -8.02 1.20
N LEU A 33 -6.30 -7.40 1.03
CA LEU A 33 -5.22 -7.93 0.21
C LEU A 33 -4.62 -9.17 0.91
N TYR A 34 -5.21 -10.34 0.66
CA TYR A 34 -4.64 -11.58 1.15
C TYR A 34 -3.28 -11.84 0.50
N HIS A 35 -2.40 -12.53 1.23
CA HIS A 35 -1.07 -12.88 0.73
C HIS A 35 -1.14 -13.70 -0.57
N GLN A 36 -2.22 -14.48 -0.75
CA GLN A 36 -2.57 -15.15 -2.00
C GLN A 36 -3.94 -14.66 -2.47
N LEU A 37 -3.98 -13.97 -3.61
CA LEU A 37 -5.21 -13.35 -4.13
C LEU A 37 -6.29 -14.35 -4.56
N HIS A 38 -5.88 -15.56 -4.94
CA HIS A 38 -6.78 -16.61 -5.42
C HIS A 38 -7.22 -17.57 -4.31
N ARG A 39 -6.81 -17.31 -3.06
CA ARG A 39 -7.08 -18.21 -1.94
C ARG A 39 -7.50 -17.42 -0.72
N GLU A 40 -8.75 -17.60 -0.32
CA GLU A 40 -9.25 -17.03 0.92
C GLU A 40 -8.67 -17.81 2.12
N PRO A 41 -8.06 -17.13 3.10
CA PRO A 41 -7.64 -17.76 4.34
C PRO A 41 -8.86 -18.15 5.19
N LEU A 42 -8.65 -19.08 6.12
CA LEU A 42 -9.68 -19.40 7.11
C LEU A 42 -10.04 -18.17 7.94
N SER A 43 -11.34 -17.88 8.04
CA SER A 43 -11.85 -16.80 8.88
C SER A 43 -11.91 -17.28 10.34
N VAL A 44 -11.17 -16.61 11.22
CA VAL A 44 -11.18 -16.83 12.68
C VAL A 44 -12.10 -15.82 13.33
N VAL A 45 -13.02 -16.30 14.17
CA VAL A 45 -14.03 -15.45 14.85
C VAL A 45 -13.81 -15.35 16.36
N ARG A 46 -13.03 -16.26 16.95
CA ARG A 46 -12.74 -16.29 18.39
C ARG A 46 -11.41 -16.98 18.64
N GLY A 47 -10.70 -16.57 19.69
CA GLY A 47 -9.59 -17.33 20.26
C GLY A 47 -9.78 -17.50 21.76
N LYS A 48 -9.37 -18.63 22.33
CA LYS A 48 -9.34 -18.86 23.78
C LYS A 48 -8.24 -19.85 24.14
N GLY A 49 -7.34 -19.48 25.06
CA GLY A 49 -6.21 -20.31 25.44
C GLY A 49 -5.36 -20.67 24.22
N SER A 50 -5.06 -21.94 24.01
CA SER A 50 -4.27 -22.43 22.87
C SER A 50 -5.06 -22.59 21.56
N TYR A 51 -6.33 -22.17 21.49
CA TYR A 51 -7.21 -22.48 20.37
C TYR A 51 -7.71 -21.24 19.63
N LEU A 52 -7.79 -21.37 18.30
CA LEU A 52 -8.50 -20.48 17.39
C LEU A 52 -9.77 -21.18 16.92
N VAL A 53 -10.87 -20.44 16.84
CA VAL A 53 -12.17 -20.96 16.38
C VAL A 53 -12.54 -20.27 15.08
N THR A 54 -12.75 -21.07 14.04
CA THR A 54 -13.14 -20.54 12.73
C THR A 54 -14.62 -20.18 12.68
N ASN A 55 -15.02 -19.41 11.69
CA ASN A 55 -16.44 -19.11 11.41
C ASN A 55 -17.31 -20.36 11.17
N ALA A 56 -16.69 -21.47 10.76
CA ALA A 56 -17.33 -22.79 10.60
C ALA A 56 -17.38 -23.62 11.90
N GLY A 57 -16.91 -23.08 13.03
CA GLY A 57 -16.91 -23.75 14.32
C GLY A 57 -15.76 -24.75 14.55
N LEU A 58 -14.78 -24.82 13.64
CA LEU A 58 -13.60 -25.68 13.83
C LEU A 58 -12.65 -25.05 14.86
N GLU A 59 -12.34 -25.80 15.91
CA GLU A 59 -11.33 -25.43 16.91
C GLU A 59 -9.95 -25.93 16.47
N ILE A 60 -9.08 -25.00 16.11
CA ILE A 60 -7.71 -25.25 15.66
C ILE A 60 -6.77 -25.03 16.84
N LEU A 61 -6.00 -26.06 17.19
CA LEU A 61 -4.90 -25.96 18.15
C LEU A 61 -3.79 -25.09 17.53
N ASP A 62 -3.62 -23.88 18.05
CA ASP A 62 -2.60 -22.94 17.59
C ASP A 62 -1.25 -23.29 18.22
N ALA A 63 -0.56 -24.27 17.64
CA ALA A 63 0.78 -24.68 18.06
C ALA A 63 1.87 -23.66 17.65
N THR A 64 1.48 -22.50 17.09
CA THR A 64 2.39 -21.50 16.50
C THR A 64 2.31 -20.14 17.16
N CYS A 65 1.19 -19.84 17.84
CA CYS A 65 0.84 -18.50 18.31
C CYS A 65 0.91 -17.46 17.18
N GLY A 66 0.42 -17.80 15.99
CA GLY A 66 0.67 -17.04 14.77
C GLY A 66 2.17 -17.00 14.44
N ALA A 67 2.75 -15.81 14.27
CA ALA A 67 4.20 -15.65 14.09
C ALA A 67 4.98 -15.71 15.43
N ALA A 68 4.64 -16.66 16.34
CA ALA A 68 5.12 -16.73 17.73
C ALA A 68 4.75 -15.49 18.59
N VAL A 69 3.60 -14.87 18.31
CA VAL A 69 3.13 -13.61 18.90
C VAL A 69 2.35 -13.84 20.19
N SER A 70 1.29 -14.64 20.15
CA SER A 70 0.32 -14.83 21.24
C SER A 70 0.85 -15.69 22.39
N CYS A 71 1.88 -15.23 23.09
CA CYS A 71 2.61 -16.00 24.09
C CYS A 71 1.79 -16.38 25.35
N LEU A 72 0.70 -15.68 25.66
CA LEU A 72 -0.22 -16.06 26.75
C LEU A 72 -1.36 -16.98 26.28
N GLY A 73 -1.36 -17.36 24.99
CA GLY A 73 -2.55 -17.85 24.31
C GLY A 73 -3.48 -16.69 23.92
N HIS A 74 -4.74 -17.00 23.67
CA HIS A 74 -5.73 -16.06 23.16
C HIS A 74 -6.73 -15.65 24.24
N SER A 75 -7.05 -14.35 24.28
CA SER A 75 -8.14 -13.77 25.09
C SER A 75 -8.02 -13.86 26.62
N GLU A 76 -6.80 -13.81 27.18
CA GLU A 76 -6.52 -13.50 28.60
C GLU A 76 -7.21 -12.20 29.06
N GLU A 77 -8.13 -12.36 30.02
CA GLU A 77 -9.04 -11.33 30.50
C GLU A 77 -8.31 -10.20 31.24
N ARG A 78 -7.27 -10.54 32.02
CA ARG A 78 -6.46 -9.57 32.76
C ARG A 78 -5.83 -8.50 31.85
N VAL A 79 -5.54 -8.84 30.58
CA VAL A 79 -4.99 -7.89 29.59
C VAL A 79 -6.10 -7.02 28.99
N HIS A 80 -7.30 -7.58 28.76
CA HIS A 80 -8.45 -6.79 28.32
C HIS A 80 -8.81 -5.70 29.33
N GLU A 81 -8.82 -6.03 30.62
CA GLU A 81 -9.07 -5.07 31.70
C GLU A 81 -8.06 -3.92 31.67
N ALA A 82 -6.76 -4.22 31.55
CA ALA A 82 -5.72 -3.20 31.45
C ALA A 82 -5.88 -2.28 30.23
N ILE A 83 -6.30 -2.83 29.09
CA ILE A 83 -6.60 -2.07 27.87
C ILE A 83 -7.80 -1.15 28.08
N LEU A 84 -8.90 -1.68 28.61
CA LEU A 84 -10.13 -0.93 28.86
C LEU A 84 -9.90 0.19 29.87
N ASP A 85 -9.14 -0.06 30.92
CA ASP A 85 -8.83 0.94 31.94
C ASP A 85 -7.92 2.04 31.41
N GLN A 86 -6.98 1.71 30.52
CA GLN A 86 -6.17 2.72 29.85
C GLN A 86 -7.01 3.55 28.86
N LEU A 87 -7.91 2.92 28.09
CA LEU A 87 -8.81 3.62 27.16
C LEU A 87 -9.73 4.61 27.87
N LYS A 88 -10.24 4.28 29.07
CA LYS A 88 -11.03 5.19 29.90
C LYS A 88 -10.24 6.42 30.36
N LYS A 89 -8.92 6.30 30.52
CA LYS A 89 -8.04 7.40 30.94
C LYS A 89 -7.64 8.26 29.74
N ILE A 90 -6.83 7.70 28.84
CA ILE A 90 -6.37 8.34 27.61
C ILE A 90 -6.08 7.27 26.54
N PRO A 91 -6.69 7.37 25.35
CA PRO A 91 -6.39 6.44 24.26
C PRO A 91 -5.05 6.75 23.59
N TYR A 92 -4.71 8.04 23.43
CA TYR A 92 -3.56 8.50 22.68
C TYR A 92 -2.94 9.75 23.31
N CYS A 93 -1.62 9.85 23.20
CA CYS A 93 -0.84 11.01 23.62
C CYS A 93 0.40 11.11 22.74
N TYR A 94 0.71 12.30 22.20
CA TYR A 94 1.85 12.47 21.30
C TYR A 94 3.16 12.59 22.08
N SER A 95 4.03 11.59 21.95
CA SER A 95 5.20 11.38 22.82
C SER A 95 6.31 12.41 22.68
N LEU A 96 6.28 13.27 21.65
CA LEU A 96 7.24 14.37 21.52
C LEU A 96 7.01 15.48 22.55
N TYR A 97 5.78 15.65 23.03
CA TYR A 97 5.42 16.72 23.98
C TYR A 97 5.04 16.19 25.36
N PHE A 98 4.56 14.95 25.42
CA PHE A 98 3.90 14.42 26.61
C PHE A 98 4.33 12.98 26.88
N THR A 99 4.28 12.57 28.14
CA THR A 99 4.44 11.17 28.55
C THR A 99 3.16 10.66 29.24
N ASN A 100 3.12 9.37 29.56
CA ASN A 100 2.04 8.74 30.29
C ASN A 100 2.55 7.58 31.15
N THR A 101 1.80 7.26 32.21
CA THR A 101 2.20 6.24 33.19
C THR A 101 2.41 4.86 32.59
N ALA A 102 1.65 4.48 31.56
CA ALA A 102 1.79 3.16 30.93
C ALA A 102 3.12 3.04 30.16
N ALA A 103 3.48 4.06 29.38
CA ALA A 103 4.76 4.11 28.67
C ALA A 103 5.96 4.14 29.64
N GLU A 104 5.87 4.93 30.71
CA GLU A 104 6.92 4.98 31.75
C GLU A 104 7.07 3.65 32.49
N SER A 105 5.95 3.02 32.88
CA SER A 105 5.97 1.74 33.62
C SER A 105 6.55 0.61 32.79
N LEU A 106 6.13 0.51 31.52
CA LEU A 106 6.68 -0.48 30.60
C LEU A 106 8.17 -0.25 30.37
N SER A 107 8.58 0.99 30.07
CA SER A 107 9.98 1.32 29.79
C SER A 107 10.87 1.06 30.98
N LYS A 108 10.40 1.40 32.19
CA LYS A 108 11.09 1.11 33.45
C LYS A 108 11.27 -0.39 33.66
N PHE A 109 10.19 -1.18 33.54
CA PHE A 109 10.27 -2.64 33.65
C PHE A 109 11.30 -3.24 32.69
N LEU A 110 11.26 -2.84 31.42
CA LEU A 110 12.18 -3.37 30.41
C LEU A 110 13.64 -3.04 30.72
N VAL A 111 13.93 -1.81 31.15
CA VAL A 111 15.28 -1.40 31.53
C VAL A 111 15.76 -2.15 32.79
N GLU A 112 14.94 -2.21 33.83
CA GLU A 112 15.26 -2.92 35.08
C GLU A 112 15.49 -4.41 34.86
N SER A 113 14.75 -5.02 33.93
CA SER A 113 14.88 -6.44 33.60
C SER A 113 16.24 -6.84 33.01
N THR A 114 17.03 -5.86 32.54
CA THR A 114 18.39 -6.09 32.03
C THR A 114 19.47 -6.03 33.10
N GLY A 115 19.09 -5.89 34.38
CA GLY A 115 20.05 -5.68 35.47
C GLY A 115 20.76 -4.33 35.41
N GLY A 116 20.13 -3.32 34.79
CA GLY A 116 20.66 -1.96 34.64
C GLY A 116 21.69 -1.78 33.52
N VAL A 117 21.87 -2.80 32.66
CA VAL A 117 22.78 -2.75 31.51
C VAL A 117 22.23 -1.85 30.40
N MET A 118 20.95 -1.99 30.09
CA MET A 118 20.22 -1.05 29.24
C MET A 118 19.74 0.13 30.10
N SER A 119 19.61 1.32 29.52
CA SER A 119 19.25 2.53 30.27
C SER A 119 18.02 3.26 29.75
N ARG A 120 17.62 3.01 28.50
CA ARG A 120 16.43 3.59 27.87
C ARG A 120 15.74 2.55 27.00
N ALA A 121 14.42 2.67 26.90
CA ALA A 121 13.59 1.94 25.96
C ALA A 121 12.90 2.94 25.04
N TYR A 122 12.94 2.70 23.73
CA TYR A 122 12.25 3.48 22.71
C TYR A 122 11.13 2.62 22.12
N ILE A 123 9.87 2.96 22.44
CA ILE A 123 8.69 2.11 22.15
C ILE A 123 8.02 2.51 20.84
N VAL A 124 7.81 1.53 19.96
CA VAL A 124 7.21 1.68 18.62
C VAL A 124 6.16 0.59 18.38
N SER A 125 5.59 0.50 17.16
CA SER A 125 4.42 -0.35 16.90
C SER A 125 4.78 -1.72 16.33
N SER A 126 5.98 -1.88 15.76
CA SER A 126 6.39 -3.11 15.10
C SER A 126 7.90 -3.38 15.24
N GLY A 127 8.29 -4.66 15.18
CA GLY A 127 9.72 -5.03 15.20
C GLY A 127 10.50 -4.42 14.02
N THR A 128 9.84 -4.27 12.88
CA THR A 128 10.33 -3.55 11.71
C THR A 128 10.72 -2.10 12.04
N GLU A 129 9.86 -1.36 12.75
CA GLU A 129 10.18 -0.01 13.22
C GLU A 129 11.30 0.00 14.25
N ALA A 130 11.38 -1.00 15.14
CA ALA A 130 12.44 -1.09 16.12
C ALA A 130 13.82 -1.30 15.47
N VAL A 131 13.89 -2.08 14.39
CA VAL A 131 15.12 -2.25 13.59
C VAL A 131 15.50 -0.98 12.85
N GLU A 132 14.55 -0.28 12.23
CA GLU A 132 14.80 1.04 11.61
C GLU A 132 15.35 2.04 12.64
N ALA A 133 14.77 2.08 13.85
CA ALA A 133 15.26 2.89 14.94
C ALA A 133 16.68 2.48 15.38
N ALA A 134 16.98 1.18 15.44
CA ALA A 134 18.32 0.69 15.82
C ALA A 134 19.39 1.09 14.80
N VAL A 135 19.10 0.95 13.51
CA VAL A 135 19.98 1.37 12.40
C VAL A 135 20.25 2.87 12.48
N LYS A 136 19.20 3.69 12.65
CA LYS A 136 19.35 5.14 12.80
C LYS A 136 20.11 5.55 14.06
N MET A 137 19.86 4.88 15.18
CA MET A 137 20.59 5.09 16.44
C MET A 137 22.08 4.80 16.27
N ALA A 138 22.42 3.73 15.55
CA ALA A 138 23.82 3.39 15.29
C ALA A 138 24.55 4.47 14.48
N ILE A 139 23.92 5.00 13.42
CA ILE A 139 24.49 6.13 12.66
C ILE A 139 24.66 7.35 13.56
N GLN A 140 23.61 7.73 14.30
CA GLN A 140 23.66 8.92 15.13
C GLN A 140 24.72 8.80 16.22
N TYR A 141 24.86 7.63 16.85
CA TYR A 141 25.90 7.37 17.85
C TYR A 141 27.30 7.81 17.40
N PHE A 142 27.71 7.45 16.18
CA PHE A 142 29.02 7.83 15.65
C PHE A 142 29.15 9.31 15.30
N THR A 143 28.05 9.99 14.99
CA THR A 143 28.06 11.44 14.79
C THR A 143 28.16 12.22 16.11
N GLU A 144 27.80 11.58 17.23
CA GLU A 144 27.74 12.18 18.57
C GLU A 144 28.97 11.84 19.43
N LEU A 145 29.94 11.09 18.88
CA LEU A 145 31.21 10.82 19.56
C LEU A 145 32.00 12.12 19.79
N PRO A 146 32.87 12.17 20.82
CA PRO A 146 33.74 13.34 21.06
C PRO A 146 34.59 13.73 19.85
N VAL A 147 35.01 12.74 19.07
CA VAL A 147 35.54 12.92 17.72
C VAL A 147 34.54 12.25 16.77
N PRO A 148 33.72 13.01 16.02
CA PRO A 148 32.70 12.43 15.16
C PRO A 148 33.28 11.52 14.06
N GLU A 149 32.61 10.40 13.81
CA GLU A 149 32.98 9.41 12.78
C GLU A 149 31.87 9.27 11.70
N PRO A 150 31.54 10.33 10.94
CA PRO A 150 30.38 10.34 10.02
C PRO A 150 30.52 9.38 8.82
N ARG A 151 31.70 8.77 8.63
CA ARG A 151 31.91 7.74 7.59
C ARG A 151 31.35 6.37 7.98
N ARG A 152 30.96 6.17 9.25
CA ARG A 152 30.34 4.93 9.71
C ARG A 152 28.89 4.85 9.28
N VAL A 153 28.69 4.40 8.05
CA VAL A 153 27.38 4.30 7.39
C VAL A 153 27.03 2.90 6.94
N ASN A 154 27.96 1.95 6.99
CA ASN A 154 27.78 0.59 6.52
C ASN A 154 27.31 -0.35 7.65
N PHE A 155 26.57 -1.39 7.29
CA PHE A 155 26.11 -2.42 8.20
C PHE A 155 26.49 -3.81 7.67
N ILE A 156 26.78 -4.72 8.60
CA ILE A 156 26.98 -6.14 8.30
C ILE A 156 25.86 -6.92 8.98
N SER A 157 25.21 -7.81 8.26
CA SER A 157 24.14 -8.70 8.74
C SER A 157 24.45 -10.13 8.31
N ARG A 158 23.49 -11.04 8.39
CA ARG A 158 23.67 -12.46 8.04
C ARG A 158 22.82 -12.88 6.85
N HIS A 159 23.33 -13.81 6.05
CA HIS A 159 22.51 -14.52 5.08
C HIS A 159 21.35 -15.24 5.78
N SER A 160 20.20 -15.33 5.12
CA SER A 160 18.99 -15.96 5.63
C SER A 160 18.42 -15.35 6.92
N SER A 161 18.78 -14.11 7.26
CA SER A 161 18.20 -13.38 8.41
C SER A 161 16.86 -12.71 8.08
N TYR A 162 16.07 -12.42 9.11
CA TYR A 162 14.86 -11.60 9.01
C TYR A 162 14.85 -10.48 10.04
N HIS A 163 14.77 -9.23 9.56
CA HIS A 163 14.81 -8.04 10.40
C HIS A 163 13.64 -7.06 10.16
N GLY A 164 12.67 -7.44 9.33
CA GLY A 164 11.52 -6.60 8.99
C GLY A 164 11.20 -6.56 7.50
N ASN A 165 10.31 -5.66 7.12
CA ASN A 165 9.79 -5.58 5.75
C ASN A 165 9.56 -4.14 5.23
N THR A 166 10.08 -3.12 5.92
CA THR A 166 10.31 -1.77 5.34
C THR A 166 11.60 -1.77 4.53
N LEU A 167 11.85 -0.78 3.68
CA LEU A 167 13.04 -0.77 2.81
C LEU A 167 14.37 -0.90 3.58
N GLY A 168 14.54 -0.19 4.69
CA GLY A 168 15.76 -0.26 5.51
C GLY A 168 15.90 -1.62 6.19
N SER A 169 14.89 -2.02 6.96
CA SER A 169 14.89 -3.32 7.65
C SER A 169 14.97 -4.55 6.72
N LEU A 170 14.34 -4.48 5.54
CA LEU A 170 14.42 -5.52 4.50
C LEU A 170 15.81 -5.59 3.89
N ALA A 171 16.49 -4.45 3.75
CA ALA A 171 17.88 -4.39 3.29
C ALA A 171 18.85 -4.97 4.35
N VAL A 172 18.57 -4.77 5.64
CA VAL A 172 19.31 -5.41 6.76
C VAL A 172 19.09 -6.93 6.77
N GLY A 173 17.84 -7.39 6.61
CA GLY A 173 17.51 -8.81 6.48
C GLY A 173 18.05 -9.44 5.18
N HIS A 174 18.12 -10.77 5.10
CA HIS A 174 18.51 -11.49 3.89
C HIS A 174 17.57 -12.64 3.54
N HIS A 175 16.26 -12.38 3.59
CA HIS A 175 15.25 -13.29 3.05
C HIS A 175 15.15 -13.12 1.53
N ALA A 176 15.88 -13.95 0.78
CA ALA A 176 16.06 -13.81 -0.67
C ALA A 176 14.75 -13.62 -1.47
N SER A 177 13.71 -14.45 -1.23
CA SER A 177 12.45 -14.32 -1.97
C SER A 177 11.73 -12.99 -1.71
N ARG A 178 11.76 -12.47 -0.47
CA ARG A 178 11.12 -11.19 -0.11
C ARG A 178 11.89 -9.99 -0.64
N ARG A 179 13.22 -10.10 -0.75
CA ARG A 179 14.09 -9.03 -1.27
C ARG A 179 14.05 -8.91 -2.78
N ARG A 180 13.96 -10.04 -3.50
CA ARG A 180 14.19 -10.14 -4.95
C ARG A 180 13.50 -9.05 -5.78
N ILE A 181 12.23 -8.75 -5.51
CA ILE A 181 11.45 -7.78 -6.29
C ILE A 181 11.77 -6.32 -5.95
N TYR A 182 12.41 -6.08 -4.80
CA TYR A 182 12.76 -4.75 -4.28
C TYR A 182 14.26 -4.46 -4.34
N GLU A 183 15.10 -5.39 -4.82
CA GLU A 183 16.56 -5.31 -4.75
C GLU A 183 17.13 -3.99 -5.30
N SER A 184 16.50 -3.41 -6.34
CA SER A 184 16.91 -2.12 -6.91
C SER A 184 16.63 -0.91 -6.01
N LEU A 185 15.72 -1.03 -5.05
CA LEU A 185 15.36 0.00 -4.07
C LEU A 185 16.10 -0.17 -2.74
N LEU A 186 16.69 -1.35 -2.49
CA LEU A 186 17.39 -1.64 -1.25
C LEU A 186 18.73 -0.90 -1.20
N SER A 187 19.07 -0.43 0.00
CA SER A 187 20.33 0.28 0.21
C SER A 187 21.54 -0.61 -0.03
N LYS A 188 22.61 -0.03 -0.59
CA LYS A 188 23.85 -0.74 -0.94
C LYS A 188 24.93 -0.71 0.14
N ASN A 189 24.68 -0.01 1.25
CA ASN A 189 25.56 0.08 2.41
C ASN A 189 25.39 -1.09 3.40
N ILE A 190 24.80 -2.20 2.94
CA ILE A 190 24.55 -3.37 3.77
C ILE A 190 25.15 -4.59 3.08
N SER A 191 25.91 -5.35 3.87
CA SER A 191 26.51 -6.61 3.44
C SER A 191 26.13 -7.75 4.39
N HIS A 192 26.38 -8.98 3.98
CA HIS A 192 25.90 -10.17 4.68
C HIS A 192 26.99 -11.23 4.74
N VAL A 193 27.13 -11.84 5.92
CA VAL A 193 28.03 -12.98 6.17
C VAL A 193 27.23 -14.26 6.43
N PRO A 194 27.84 -15.46 6.34
CA PRO A 194 27.16 -16.70 6.68
C PRO A 194 26.60 -16.73 8.11
N GLN A 195 25.49 -17.45 8.28
CA GLN A 195 24.87 -17.65 9.59
C GLN A 195 25.37 -18.94 10.25
N CYS A 196 25.38 -18.97 11.60
CA CYS A 196 25.63 -20.19 12.36
C CYS A 196 24.50 -21.20 12.12
N TYR A 197 24.75 -22.18 11.24
CA TYR A 197 23.83 -23.26 10.97
C TYR A 197 24.56 -24.62 10.90
N PRO A 198 24.79 -25.28 12.05
CA PRO A 198 25.64 -26.48 12.10
C PRO A 198 25.19 -27.63 11.18
N TYR A 199 23.87 -27.84 11.04
CA TYR A 199 23.36 -28.91 10.19
C TYR A 199 23.79 -28.78 8.72
N ARG A 200 23.98 -27.55 8.19
CA ARG A 200 24.38 -27.35 6.78
C ARG A 200 25.78 -26.75 6.61
N GLY A 201 26.21 -25.90 7.53
CA GLY A 201 27.43 -25.11 7.40
C GLY A 201 28.68 -25.70 8.05
N MET A 202 28.54 -26.68 8.96
CA MET A 202 29.69 -27.32 9.63
C MET A 202 30.28 -28.43 8.76
N LYS A 203 31.60 -28.42 8.56
CA LYS A 203 32.30 -29.43 7.75
C LYS A 203 32.45 -30.74 8.53
N LEU A 204 32.59 -31.87 7.82
CA LEU A 204 32.62 -33.22 8.43
C LEU A 204 33.68 -33.39 9.54
N ASN A 205 34.84 -32.72 9.40
CA ASN A 205 35.96 -32.81 10.35
C ASN A 205 36.11 -31.55 11.23
N GLU A 206 35.09 -30.69 11.28
CA GLU A 206 35.13 -29.42 12.03
C GLU A 206 34.43 -29.61 13.38
N THR A 207 35.10 -29.24 14.48
CA THR A 207 34.42 -29.18 15.78
C THR A 207 33.50 -27.97 15.83
N SER A 208 32.54 -27.94 16.76
CA SER A 208 31.69 -26.75 16.95
C SER A 208 32.52 -25.49 17.26
N GLY A 209 33.64 -25.63 17.97
CA GLY A 209 34.55 -24.53 18.25
C GLY A 209 35.26 -24.02 17.00
N ASP A 210 35.75 -24.92 16.14
CA ASP A 210 36.39 -24.57 14.87
C ASP A 210 35.40 -23.86 13.94
N TYR A 211 34.15 -24.33 13.90
CA TYR A 211 33.10 -23.69 13.09
C TYR A 211 32.79 -22.28 13.59
N VAL A 212 32.66 -22.08 14.90
CA VAL A 212 32.49 -20.74 15.50
C VAL A 212 33.67 -19.84 15.16
N ALA A 213 34.90 -20.33 15.28
CA ALA A 213 36.10 -19.57 14.94
C ALA A 213 36.11 -19.15 13.47
N ARG A 214 35.71 -20.05 12.56
CA ARG A 214 35.60 -19.74 11.14
C ARG A 214 34.54 -18.68 10.86
N LEU A 215 33.34 -18.76 11.45
CA LEU A 215 32.31 -17.72 11.25
C LEU A 215 32.75 -16.35 11.80
N ALA A 216 33.50 -16.33 12.91
CA ALA A 216 34.08 -15.10 13.43
C ALA A 216 35.16 -14.53 12.49
N GLN A 217 35.96 -15.39 11.85
CA GLN A 217 36.91 -14.98 10.82
C GLN A 217 36.20 -14.48 9.56
N GLU A 218 35.12 -15.11 9.12
CA GLU A 218 34.31 -14.63 7.99
C GLU A 218 33.71 -13.25 8.26
N LEU A 219 33.31 -12.95 9.51
CA LEU A 219 32.92 -11.60 9.90
C LEU A 219 34.10 -10.62 9.88
N GLU A 220 35.25 -11.01 10.43
CA GLU A 220 36.47 -10.20 10.40
C GLU A 220 36.88 -9.84 8.95
N ASP A 221 36.89 -10.82 8.05
CA ASP A 221 37.21 -10.64 6.64
C ASP A 221 36.23 -9.67 5.96
N GLU A 222 34.94 -9.71 6.34
CA GLU A 222 33.93 -8.80 5.81
C GLU A 222 34.12 -7.36 6.29
N PHE A 223 34.50 -7.16 7.56
CA PHE A 223 34.92 -5.85 8.06
C PHE A 223 36.08 -5.29 7.21
N GLN A 224 37.09 -6.10 6.93
CA GLN A 224 38.22 -5.67 6.08
C GLN A 224 37.79 -5.35 4.65
N ARG A 225 36.87 -6.16 4.07
CA ARG A 225 36.36 -5.96 2.71
C ARG A 225 35.56 -4.67 2.56
N VAL A 226 34.76 -4.30 3.56
CA VAL A 226 33.90 -3.10 3.54
C VAL A 226 34.66 -1.82 3.91
N ASP A 227 35.82 -1.92 4.58
CA ASP A 227 36.52 -0.91 5.37
C ASP A 227 35.95 -0.82 6.81
N PRO A 228 36.71 -1.28 7.83
CA PRO A 228 36.26 -1.26 9.23
C PRO A 228 35.88 0.13 9.74
N ASN A 229 36.50 1.19 9.21
CA ASN A 229 36.22 2.58 9.61
C ASN A 229 34.89 3.11 9.07
N THR A 230 34.19 2.33 8.25
CA THR A 230 32.90 2.69 7.66
C THR A 230 31.75 1.85 8.20
N VAL A 231 32.02 0.80 8.98
CA VAL A 231 30.98 -0.06 9.54
C VAL A 231 30.47 0.53 10.85
N ALA A 232 29.17 0.84 10.89
CA ALA A 232 28.49 1.31 12.08
C ALA A 232 28.12 0.15 13.01
N ALA A 233 27.54 -0.92 12.47
CA ALA A 233 27.07 -2.02 13.31
C ALA A 233 27.03 -3.38 12.59
N PHE A 234 27.13 -4.42 13.39
CA PHE A 234 26.72 -5.77 13.03
C PHE A 234 25.33 -6.08 13.61
N VAL A 235 24.43 -6.60 12.78
CA VAL A 235 23.03 -6.89 13.16
C VAL A 235 22.75 -8.38 13.04
N ALA A 236 22.22 -8.98 14.10
CA ALA A 236 21.91 -10.41 14.12
C ALA A 236 20.70 -10.72 15.01
N GLU A 237 19.83 -11.62 14.58
CA GLU A 237 18.89 -12.28 15.51
C GLU A 237 19.68 -13.14 16.50
N THR A 238 19.42 -13.02 17.81
CA THR A 238 20.06 -13.88 18.83
C THR A 238 19.83 -15.35 18.50
N MET A 239 18.59 -15.68 18.15
CA MET A 239 18.18 -16.96 17.59
C MET A 239 17.21 -16.70 16.43
N PRO A 240 17.55 -17.10 15.18
CA PRO A 240 16.71 -16.87 14.01
C PRO A 240 15.33 -17.51 14.12
N GLY A 241 14.35 -16.80 13.57
CA GLY A 241 12.96 -17.26 13.55
C GLY A 241 12.59 -18.05 12.29
N ALA A 242 11.62 -17.51 11.55
CA ALA A 242 10.95 -18.20 10.45
C ALA A 242 11.85 -18.54 9.25
N THR A 243 12.92 -17.79 9.00
CA THR A 243 13.78 -17.96 7.81
C THR A 243 14.69 -19.16 7.88
N LEU A 244 15.32 -19.39 9.05
CA LEU A 244 16.23 -20.51 9.26
C LEU A 244 15.62 -21.61 10.16
N GLY A 245 14.43 -21.39 10.71
CA GLY A 245 13.72 -22.37 11.51
C GLY A 245 14.35 -22.58 12.87
N CYS A 246 14.32 -21.57 13.74
CA CYS A 246 14.63 -21.76 15.16
C CYS A 246 16.01 -22.39 15.43
N VAL A 247 17.06 -22.01 14.68
CA VAL A 247 18.43 -22.52 14.91
C VAL A 247 19.04 -21.84 16.13
N PRO A 248 19.34 -22.54 17.24
CA PRO A 248 20.06 -21.93 18.36
C PRO A 248 21.49 -21.57 17.94
N PRO A 249 22.05 -20.45 18.43
CA PRO A 249 23.48 -20.18 18.26
C PRO A 249 24.30 -21.29 18.93
N LEU A 250 25.44 -21.65 18.34
CA LEU A 250 26.39 -22.53 19.03
C LEU A 250 27.00 -21.82 20.25
N PRO A 251 27.34 -22.54 21.32
CA PRO A 251 28.00 -21.96 22.48
C PRO A 251 29.23 -21.12 22.08
N GLY A 252 29.28 -19.88 22.56
CA GLY A 252 30.39 -18.94 22.28
C GLY A 252 30.29 -18.19 20.95
N TYR A 253 29.37 -18.54 20.05
CA TYR A 253 29.22 -17.89 18.75
C TYR A 253 28.98 -16.38 18.85
N LEU A 254 27.95 -15.96 19.59
CA LEU A 254 27.64 -14.53 19.70
C LEU A 254 28.73 -13.74 20.46
N LYS A 255 29.43 -14.38 21.41
CA LYS A 255 30.60 -13.77 22.07
C LYS A 255 31.73 -13.52 21.08
N ALA A 256 31.99 -14.48 20.20
CA ALA A 256 33.02 -14.35 19.17
C ALA A 256 32.69 -13.20 18.19
N LEU A 257 31.42 -13.08 17.77
CA LEU A 257 31.00 -11.98 16.90
C LEU A 257 31.05 -10.62 17.59
N LYS A 258 30.62 -10.52 18.85
CA LYS A 258 30.75 -9.28 19.63
C LYS A 258 32.21 -8.86 19.76
N ALA A 259 33.12 -9.81 20.02
CA ALA A 259 34.55 -9.52 20.09
C ALA A 259 35.13 -8.98 18.76
N VAL A 260 34.60 -9.41 17.61
CA VAL A 260 34.96 -8.82 16.30
C VAL A 260 34.48 -7.36 16.22
N CYS A 261 33.22 -7.10 16.59
CA CYS A 261 32.66 -5.75 16.56
C CYS A 261 33.42 -4.78 17.47
N GLU A 262 33.76 -5.23 18.69
CA GLU A 262 34.54 -4.45 19.66
C GLU A 262 35.94 -4.10 19.14
N ARG A 263 36.63 -5.01 18.44
CA ARG A 263 37.94 -4.72 17.82
C ARG A 263 37.88 -3.59 16.80
N HIS A 264 36.76 -3.49 16.06
CA HIS A 264 36.56 -2.49 15.01
C HIS A 264 35.78 -1.25 15.47
N GLY A 265 35.39 -1.20 16.74
CA GLY A 265 34.57 -0.12 17.32
C GLY A 265 33.16 -0.02 16.74
N ALA A 266 32.63 -1.09 16.15
CA ALA A 266 31.27 -1.16 15.64
C ALA A 266 30.29 -1.62 16.71
N LEU A 267 29.03 -1.18 16.64
CA LEU A 267 27.98 -1.61 17.56
C LEU A 267 27.50 -3.03 17.25
N PHE A 268 27.14 -3.76 18.30
CA PHE A 268 26.57 -5.10 18.24
C PHE A 268 25.07 -5.05 18.54
N ILE A 269 24.24 -5.27 17.51
CA ILE A 269 22.78 -5.18 17.59
C ILE A 269 22.17 -6.57 17.58
N LEU A 270 21.42 -6.91 18.63
CA LEU A 270 20.69 -8.17 18.71
C LEU A 270 19.20 -7.97 18.47
N ASP A 271 18.70 -8.64 17.43
CA ASP A 271 17.28 -8.71 17.12
C ASP A 271 16.62 -9.87 17.88
N GLU A 272 15.81 -9.52 18.87
CA GLU A 272 15.06 -10.47 19.69
C GLU A 272 13.55 -10.33 19.51
N VAL A 273 13.12 -9.79 18.36
CA VAL A 273 11.71 -9.62 18.01
C VAL A 273 10.93 -10.95 18.05
N MET A 274 11.56 -12.09 17.80
CA MET A 274 10.90 -13.40 17.86
C MET A 274 11.41 -14.30 19.00
N SER A 275 12.70 -14.25 19.31
CA SER A 275 13.36 -15.15 20.28
C SER A 275 13.39 -14.60 21.71
N GLY A 276 13.24 -13.28 21.88
CA GLY A 276 13.21 -12.64 23.18
C GLY A 276 11.82 -12.66 23.83
N MET A 277 11.69 -11.85 24.87
CA MET A 277 10.49 -11.71 25.70
C MET A 277 9.96 -13.07 26.18
N GLY A 278 10.87 -13.93 26.63
CA GLY A 278 10.53 -15.21 27.26
C GLY A 278 10.56 -16.44 26.35
N ARG A 279 10.49 -16.29 25.02
CA ARG A 279 10.21 -17.40 24.08
C ARG A 279 11.21 -18.54 24.19
N THR A 280 12.48 -18.21 24.41
CA THR A 280 13.57 -19.18 24.52
C THR A 280 13.89 -19.59 25.95
N GLY A 281 13.07 -19.21 26.94
CA GLY A 281 13.18 -19.62 28.34
C GLY A 281 13.81 -18.60 29.30
N THR A 282 14.31 -17.48 28.79
CA THR A 282 14.72 -16.29 29.57
C THR A 282 14.06 -15.05 28.98
N LEU A 283 13.98 -13.96 29.75
CA LEU A 283 13.28 -12.77 29.26
C LEU A 283 14.01 -12.17 28.07
N HIS A 284 15.34 -12.05 28.16
CA HIS A 284 16.18 -11.70 27.03
C HIS A 284 16.97 -12.95 26.60
N ALA A 285 16.94 -13.28 25.31
CA ALA A 285 17.56 -14.51 24.81
C ALA A 285 19.09 -14.48 24.97
N TRP A 286 19.69 -13.29 24.89
CA TRP A 286 21.13 -13.05 25.07
C TRP A 286 21.66 -13.39 26.46
N GLU A 287 20.80 -13.46 27.48
CA GLU A 287 21.18 -13.84 28.85
C GLU A 287 21.78 -15.25 28.89
N GLN A 288 21.20 -16.18 28.13
CA GLN A 288 21.66 -17.57 28.03
C GLN A 288 22.98 -17.69 27.27
N GLU A 289 23.28 -16.70 26.42
CA GLU A 289 24.52 -16.62 25.66
C GLU A 289 25.62 -15.87 26.42
N GLY A 290 25.28 -15.22 27.54
CA GLY A 290 26.20 -14.41 28.34
C GLY A 290 26.85 -13.28 27.52
N VAL A 291 26.09 -12.67 26.62
CA VAL A 291 26.54 -11.58 25.73
C VAL A 291 25.58 -10.40 25.86
N ILE A 292 26.11 -9.21 26.10
CA ILE A 292 25.30 -7.99 26.22
C ILE A 292 25.33 -7.26 24.87
N PRO A 293 24.19 -6.98 24.22
CA PRO A 293 24.17 -6.13 23.04
C PRO A 293 24.31 -4.64 23.39
N ASP A 294 24.69 -3.85 22.40
CA ASP A 294 24.69 -2.39 22.50
C ASP A 294 23.29 -1.83 22.23
N LEU A 295 22.55 -2.50 21.35
CA LEU A 295 21.15 -2.24 21.03
C LEU A 295 20.39 -3.57 20.93
N GLN A 296 19.20 -3.65 21.53
CA GLN A 296 18.33 -4.83 21.44
C GLN A 296 16.95 -4.45 20.92
N THR A 297 16.46 -5.14 19.89
CA THR A 297 15.07 -4.98 19.44
C THR A 297 14.17 -6.08 20.00
N ILE A 298 12.96 -5.71 20.42
CA ILE A 298 11.95 -6.61 21.00
C ILE A 298 10.57 -6.30 20.42
N ALA A 299 9.70 -7.31 20.30
CA ALA A 299 8.29 -7.15 19.91
C ALA A 299 7.52 -8.42 20.29
N LYS A 300 6.46 -8.78 19.55
CA LYS A 300 5.74 -10.06 19.63
C LYS A 300 5.37 -10.47 21.06
N GLY A 301 6.15 -11.35 21.69
CA GLY A 301 5.98 -11.76 23.08
C GLY A 301 5.97 -10.61 24.09
N LEU A 302 6.45 -9.42 23.70
CA LEU A 302 6.29 -8.17 24.45
C LEU A 302 4.82 -7.85 24.75
N GLY A 303 3.95 -7.93 23.73
CA GLY A 303 2.55 -7.50 23.82
C GLY A 303 1.53 -8.64 23.63
N ALA A 304 1.99 -9.86 23.43
CA ALA A 304 1.17 -11.07 23.20
C ALA A 304 0.07 -10.92 22.11
N GLY A 305 0.23 -9.98 21.17
CA GLY A 305 -0.72 -9.75 20.07
C GLY A 305 -1.96 -8.92 20.43
N TYR A 306 -2.08 -8.40 21.65
CA TYR A 306 -3.23 -7.60 22.09
C TYR A 306 -3.27 -6.20 21.47
N ALA A 307 -2.10 -5.63 21.23
CA ALA A 307 -1.92 -4.37 20.53
C ALA A 307 -0.57 -4.39 19.77
N PRO A 308 -0.44 -3.68 18.64
CA PRO A 308 0.84 -3.52 17.96
C PRO A 308 1.86 -2.82 18.87
N ILE A 309 2.96 -3.50 19.19
CA ILE A 309 4.03 -2.96 20.02
C ILE A 309 5.37 -3.64 19.80
N ALA A 310 6.42 -2.84 19.88
CA ALA A 310 7.82 -3.22 19.85
C ALA A 310 8.66 -2.20 20.62
N GLY A 311 9.94 -2.49 20.83
CA GLY A 311 10.86 -1.60 21.52
C GLY A 311 12.30 -1.78 21.08
N LEU A 312 13.06 -0.70 21.22
CA LEU A 312 14.51 -0.68 21.14
C LEU A 312 15.06 -0.39 22.54
N LEU A 313 15.75 -1.36 23.14
CA LEU A 313 16.51 -1.21 24.37
C LEU A 313 17.92 -0.73 24.04
N ILE A 314 18.36 0.31 24.74
CA ILE A 314 19.57 1.06 24.41
C ILE A 314 20.54 0.98 25.59
N ASN A 315 21.75 0.49 25.32
CA ASN A 315 22.79 0.36 26.33
C ASN A 315 23.19 1.72 26.90
N LYS A 316 23.54 1.75 28.19
CA LYS A 316 23.95 2.96 28.89
C LYS A 316 25.01 3.78 28.14
N HIS A 317 26.04 3.14 27.57
CA HIS A 317 27.12 3.88 26.91
C HIS A 317 26.66 4.61 25.63
N VAL A 318 25.69 4.06 24.89
CA VAL A 318 25.10 4.72 23.71
C VAL A 318 24.30 5.95 24.15
N VAL A 319 23.48 5.81 25.19
CA VAL A 319 22.69 6.92 25.76
C VAL A 319 23.61 8.02 26.33
N ASP A 320 24.66 7.62 27.05
CA ASP A 320 25.64 8.56 27.61
C ASP A 320 26.39 9.32 26.51
N THR A 321 26.59 8.71 25.34
CA THR A 321 27.20 9.37 24.17
C THR A 321 26.26 10.43 23.59
N LEU A 322 25.00 10.07 23.32
CA LEU A 322 23.99 11.04 22.87
C LEU A 322 23.82 12.19 23.86
N ASN A 323 23.77 11.90 25.17
CA ASN A 323 23.65 12.91 26.22
C ASN A 323 24.82 13.93 26.24
N LYS A 324 26.03 13.50 25.89
CA LYS A 324 27.21 14.38 25.81
C LYS A 324 27.28 15.16 24.50
N GLY A 325 26.65 14.64 23.44
CA GLY A 325 26.48 15.30 22.16
C GLY A 325 25.24 16.21 22.16
N THR A 326 24.31 15.98 21.23
CA THR A 326 23.10 16.81 21.07
C THR A 326 22.05 16.62 22.18
N GLY A 327 22.11 15.54 22.95
CA GLY A 327 21.11 15.20 23.96
C GLY A 327 19.76 14.71 23.42
N ALA A 328 19.66 14.43 22.11
CA ALA A 328 18.41 14.03 21.46
C ALA A 328 18.62 12.85 20.51
N PHE A 329 17.57 12.04 20.31
CA PHE A 329 17.53 11.07 19.22
C PHE A 329 16.68 11.62 18.07
N VAL A 330 17.25 11.75 16.87
CA VAL A 330 16.58 12.36 15.70
C VAL A 330 15.71 11.33 14.98
N HIS A 331 14.68 10.89 15.70
CA HIS A 331 13.67 9.96 15.22
C HIS A 331 12.42 10.04 16.10
N SER A 332 11.26 10.15 15.47
CA SER A 332 9.98 10.05 16.15
C SER A 332 8.94 9.42 15.22
N GLN A 333 7.88 8.88 15.81
CA GLN A 333 6.72 8.34 15.11
C GLN A 333 5.44 8.80 15.81
N THR A 334 4.35 8.96 15.06
CA THR A 334 3.06 9.40 15.62
C THR A 334 2.60 8.51 16.78
N TYR A 335 2.70 7.19 16.64
CA TYR A 335 2.26 6.22 17.67
C TYR A 335 3.38 5.73 18.60
N GLN A 336 4.55 6.40 18.60
CA GLN A 336 5.61 6.08 19.55
C GLN A 336 5.08 6.20 20.99
N GLY A 337 5.27 5.14 21.78
CA GLY A 337 4.79 5.09 23.18
C GLY A 337 3.27 5.10 23.33
N HIS A 338 2.51 4.56 22.37
CA HIS A 338 1.04 4.54 22.40
C HIS A 338 0.51 4.00 23.76
N PRO A 339 -0.26 4.79 24.55
CA PRO A 339 -0.62 4.44 25.93
C PRO A 339 -1.30 3.07 26.07
N VAL A 340 -2.29 2.79 25.22
CA VAL A 340 -3.05 1.52 25.25
C VAL A 340 -2.16 0.31 24.97
N ALA A 341 -1.25 0.41 23.98
CA ALA A 341 -0.33 -0.67 23.65
C ALA A 341 0.69 -0.89 24.77
N CYS A 342 1.17 0.19 25.40
CA CYS A 342 2.08 0.11 26.54
C CYS A 342 1.41 -0.55 27.75
N ALA A 343 0.15 -0.20 28.05
CA ALA A 343 -0.61 -0.79 29.14
C ALA A 343 -0.83 -2.29 28.92
N ALA A 344 -1.21 -2.69 27.70
CA ALA A 344 -1.37 -4.09 27.33
C ALA A 344 -0.06 -4.87 27.51
N ALA A 345 1.05 -4.37 26.94
CA ALA A 345 2.35 -5.04 27.04
C ALA A 345 2.86 -5.11 28.47
N TYR A 346 2.71 -4.04 29.25
CA TYR A 346 3.11 -4.07 30.65
C TYR A 346 2.33 -5.13 31.43
N ARG A 347 1.01 -5.22 31.21
CA ARG A 347 0.20 -6.27 31.84
C ARG A 347 0.60 -7.67 31.38
N VAL A 348 0.91 -7.87 30.10
CA VAL A 348 1.43 -9.15 29.58
C VAL A 348 2.71 -9.55 30.32
N GLN A 349 3.67 -8.63 30.47
CA GLN A 349 4.92 -8.94 31.18
C GLN A 349 4.70 -9.20 32.67
N GLN A 350 3.78 -8.48 33.32
CA GLN A 350 3.39 -8.77 34.69
C GLN A 350 2.80 -10.17 34.83
N ILE A 351 1.91 -10.60 33.93
CA ILE A 351 1.34 -11.96 33.96
C ILE A 351 2.42 -13.02 33.80
N ILE A 352 3.38 -12.82 32.89
CA ILE A 352 4.52 -13.74 32.72
C ILE A 352 5.29 -13.92 34.04
N GLN A 353 5.45 -12.85 34.81
CA GLN A 353 6.12 -12.86 36.11
C GLN A 353 5.24 -13.45 37.22
N GLU A 354 3.99 -13.01 37.34
CA GLU A 354 2.99 -13.42 38.35
C GLU A 354 2.72 -14.93 38.26
N ASP A 355 2.51 -15.44 37.04
CA ASP A 355 2.18 -16.84 36.80
C ASP A 355 3.45 -17.70 36.62
N ASN A 356 4.63 -17.11 36.78
CA ASN A 356 5.93 -17.79 36.69
C ASN A 356 6.09 -18.61 35.40
N LEU A 357 5.81 -18.00 34.25
CA LEU A 357 5.70 -18.71 32.98
C LEU A 357 7.06 -19.08 32.36
N LEU A 358 8.14 -18.34 32.66
CA LEU A 358 9.46 -18.63 32.06
C LEU A 358 10.05 -19.98 32.48
N PRO A 359 9.97 -20.41 33.76
CA PRO A 359 10.26 -21.80 34.11
C PRO A 359 9.44 -22.82 33.32
N ASN A 360 8.14 -22.57 33.11
CA ASN A 360 7.30 -23.47 32.31
C ASN A 360 7.77 -23.53 30.84
N VAL A 361 8.16 -22.39 30.25
CA VAL A 361 8.74 -22.36 28.90
C VAL A 361 9.99 -23.24 28.78
N ARG A 362 10.85 -23.26 29.81
CA ARG A 362 12.03 -24.13 29.83
C ARG A 362 11.65 -25.59 29.95
N GLU A 363 10.81 -25.94 30.94
CA GLU A 363 10.41 -27.33 31.18
C GLU A 363 9.62 -27.92 30.01
N MET A 364 8.57 -27.23 29.54
CA MET A 364 7.75 -27.70 28.42
C MET A 364 8.51 -27.65 27.10
N GLY A 365 9.46 -26.72 26.96
CA GLY A 365 10.36 -26.66 25.82
C GLY A 365 11.28 -27.87 25.72
N GLU A 366 11.89 -28.27 26.84
CA GLU A 366 12.70 -29.49 26.91
C GLU A 366 11.85 -30.73 26.61
N TYR A 367 10.66 -30.82 27.21
CA TYR A 367 9.73 -31.92 26.98
C TYR A 367 9.25 -32.01 25.52
N LEU A 368 8.94 -30.88 24.89
CA LEU A 368 8.59 -30.79 23.48
C LEU A 368 9.75 -31.29 22.60
N GLY A 369 10.96 -30.82 22.83
CA GLY A 369 12.15 -31.26 22.11
C GLY A 369 12.38 -32.77 22.23
N GLN A 370 12.32 -33.31 23.46
CA GLN A 370 12.45 -34.75 23.72
C GLN A 370 11.43 -35.57 22.92
N LEU A 371 10.15 -35.19 22.96
CA LEU A 371 9.10 -35.90 22.22
C LEU A 371 9.25 -35.79 20.70
N LEU A 372 9.64 -34.63 20.17
CA LEU A 372 9.91 -34.47 18.74
C LEU A 372 11.05 -35.40 18.30
N HIS A 373 12.16 -35.44 19.04
CA HIS A 373 13.26 -36.36 18.74
C HIS A 373 12.87 -37.83 18.87
N GLU A 374 12.12 -38.19 19.92
CA GLU A 374 11.65 -39.56 20.12
C GLU A 374 10.77 -40.04 18.95
N ARG A 375 9.82 -39.21 18.52
CA ARG A 375 8.79 -39.59 17.55
C ARG A 375 9.20 -39.39 16.09
N LEU A 376 10.06 -38.41 15.80
CA LEU A 376 10.42 -38.01 14.44
C LEU A 376 11.92 -38.08 14.14
N GLY A 377 12.80 -38.22 15.14
CA GLY A 377 14.25 -38.17 14.94
C GLY A 377 14.83 -39.28 14.06
N LYS A 378 14.08 -40.37 13.84
CA LYS A 378 14.44 -41.46 12.90
C LYS A 378 13.64 -41.42 11.60
N HIS A 379 12.86 -40.37 11.38
CA HIS A 379 12.01 -40.26 10.20
C HIS A 379 12.89 -39.99 8.99
N PRO A 380 12.75 -40.77 7.90
CA PRO A 380 13.64 -40.72 6.73
C PRO A 380 13.61 -39.39 5.96
N HIS A 381 12.66 -38.53 6.27
CA HIS A 381 12.47 -37.23 5.65
C HIS A 381 12.57 -36.06 6.63
N VAL A 382 12.91 -36.32 7.90
CA VAL A 382 13.19 -35.27 8.89
C VAL A 382 14.70 -35.21 9.05
N GLY A 383 15.30 -34.18 8.47
CA GLY A 383 16.74 -33.99 8.45
C GLY A 383 17.29 -33.43 9.75
N ASP A 384 16.56 -32.49 10.35
CA ASP A 384 17.01 -31.80 11.54
C ASP A 384 15.81 -31.40 12.42
N ILE A 385 15.97 -31.56 13.74
CA ILE A 385 15.02 -31.13 14.76
C ILE A 385 15.80 -30.27 15.74
N ARG A 386 15.37 -29.02 15.91
CA ARG A 386 16.17 -28.00 16.60
C ARG A 386 15.30 -26.97 17.28
N GLY A 387 15.78 -26.40 18.37
CA GLY A 387 15.08 -25.37 19.10
C GLY A 387 15.58 -25.20 20.53
N ARG A 388 14.98 -24.23 21.22
CA ARG A 388 15.18 -23.96 22.66
C ARG A 388 13.93 -23.31 23.23
N GLY A 389 13.61 -23.63 24.49
CA GLY A 389 12.36 -23.16 25.11
C GLY A 389 11.16 -23.64 24.29
N LEU A 390 10.13 -22.82 24.14
CA LEU A 390 8.98 -23.14 23.29
C LEU A 390 9.16 -22.57 21.88
N PHE A 391 10.31 -22.83 21.26
CA PHE A 391 10.64 -22.38 19.91
C PHE A 391 11.42 -23.43 19.13
N TRP A 392 10.69 -24.29 18.43
CA TRP A 392 11.23 -25.50 17.79
C TRP A 392 10.87 -25.57 16.31
N ALA A 393 11.74 -26.17 15.53
CA ALA A 393 11.51 -26.45 14.12
C ALA A 393 11.92 -27.87 13.75
N MET A 394 11.32 -28.37 12.68
CA MET A 394 11.73 -29.57 11.98
C MET A 394 11.98 -29.22 10.52
N GLU A 395 13.16 -29.57 10.02
CA GLU A 395 13.52 -29.41 8.61
C GLU A 395 13.41 -30.72 7.85
N PHE A 396 12.88 -30.65 6.64
CA PHE A 396 12.55 -31.80 5.82
C PHE A 396 13.47 -31.92 4.60
N VAL A 397 13.90 -33.15 4.32
CA VAL A 397 14.86 -33.50 3.27
C VAL A 397 14.44 -34.79 2.56
N GLN A 398 14.82 -34.93 1.30
CA GLN A 398 14.62 -36.18 0.56
C GLN A 398 15.48 -37.31 1.13
N ASP A 399 16.69 -36.96 1.55
CA ASP A 399 17.69 -37.86 2.10
C ASP A 399 18.40 -37.19 3.29
N THR A 400 18.41 -37.87 4.44
CA THR A 400 18.98 -37.37 5.69
C THR A 400 20.50 -37.47 5.76
N GLU A 401 21.12 -38.32 4.95
CA GLU A 401 22.58 -38.47 4.88
C GLU A 401 23.19 -37.38 3.99
N THR A 402 22.63 -37.19 2.79
CA THR A 402 23.09 -36.16 1.84
C THR A 402 22.54 -34.77 2.15
N LYS A 403 21.47 -34.69 2.94
CA LYS A 403 20.72 -33.46 3.29
C LYS A 403 20.06 -32.80 2.07
N GLU A 404 19.81 -33.58 1.03
CA GLU A 404 19.17 -33.14 -0.22
C GLU A 404 17.78 -32.58 0.05
N CYS A 405 17.56 -31.33 -0.35
CA CYS A 405 16.28 -30.65 -0.15
C CYS A 405 15.20 -31.19 -1.09
N TYR A 406 13.94 -31.09 -0.69
CA TYR A 406 12.84 -31.19 -1.64
C TYR A 406 12.89 -30.02 -2.63
N PRO A 407 12.50 -30.24 -3.91
CA PRO A 407 12.41 -29.15 -4.87
C PRO A 407 11.32 -28.15 -4.44
N PRO A 408 11.53 -26.83 -4.58
CA PRO A 408 10.56 -25.81 -4.15
C PRO A 408 9.16 -25.95 -4.76
N SER A 409 9.05 -26.60 -5.93
CA SER A 409 7.78 -26.93 -6.59
C SER A 409 6.91 -27.91 -5.81
N LYS A 410 7.40 -28.52 -4.73
CA LYS A 410 6.59 -29.34 -3.82
C LYS A 410 5.89 -28.52 -2.73
N ALA A 411 6.37 -27.29 -2.47
CA ALA A 411 5.89 -26.42 -1.39
C ALA A 411 5.62 -27.18 -0.07
N LEU A 412 6.56 -28.03 0.33
CA LEU A 412 6.33 -29.06 1.34
C LEU A 412 5.89 -28.45 2.68
N SER A 413 6.53 -27.38 3.14
CA SER A 413 6.15 -26.70 4.39
C SER A 413 4.69 -26.23 4.38
N TRP A 414 4.22 -25.70 3.25
CA TRP A 414 2.85 -25.21 3.08
C TRP A 414 1.82 -26.33 2.93
N THR A 415 2.22 -27.44 2.30
CA THR A 415 1.43 -28.66 2.22
C THR A 415 1.20 -29.26 3.61
N LEU A 416 2.25 -29.31 4.45
CA LEU A 416 2.15 -29.72 5.86
C LEU A 416 1.22 -28.78 6.64
N HIS A 417 1.40 -27.45 6.52
CA HIS A 417 0.52 -26.47 7.17
C HIS A 417 -0.95 -26.66 6.77
N THR A 418 -1.24 -26.70 5.46
CA THR A 418 -2.61 -26.86 4.97
C THR A 418 -3.21 -28.18 5.43
N THR A 419 -2.43 -29.26 5.44
CA THR A 419 -2.89 -30.57 5.94
C THR A 419 -3.21 -30.48 7.43
N GLY A 420 -2.38 -29.81 8.23
CA GLY A 420 -2.65 -29.58 9.66
C GLY A 420 -3.97 -28.86 9.93
N LEU A 421 -4.39 -27.94 9.04
CA LEU A 421 -5.64 -27.21 9.19
C LEU A 421 -6.91 -28.04 8.87
N LYS A 422 -6.78 -29.25 8.32
CA LYS A 422 -7.95 -30.10 8.06
C LYS A 422 -8.57 -30.59 9.38
N PRO A 423 -9.90 -30.82 9.46
CA PRO A 423 -10.60 -31.16 10.71
C PRO A 423 -10.05 -32.35 11.48
N GLU A 424 -9.50 -33.35 10.78
CA GLU A 424 -8.95 -34.56 11.37
C GLU A 424 -7.66 -34.34 12.17
N TYR A 425 -6.96 -33.21 11.93
CA TYR A 425 -5.75 -32.79 12.64
C TYR A 425 -5.97 -31.51 13.45
N ALA A 426 -6.63 -30.52 12.86
CA ALA A 426 -7.01 -29.24 13.46
C ALA A 426 -5.86 -28.59 14.25
N ILE A 427 -4.71 -28.43 13.62
CA ILE A 427 -3.48 -27.86 14.19
C ILE A 427 -2.86 -26.84 13.23
N SER A 428 -2.43 -25.69 13.76
CA SER A 428 -1.59 -24.75 13.00
C SER A 428 -0.12 -25.17 13.08
N LEU A 429 0.58 -25.16 11.94
CA LEU A 429 2.03 -25.39 11.83
C LEU A 429 2.65 -24.24 11.02
N MET A 430 3.67 -23.55 11.51
CA MET A 430 4.17 -22.38 10.79
C MET A 430 5.12 -22.80 9.66
N PRO A 431 4.82 -22.52 8.38
CA PRO A 431 5.67 -22.93 7.27
C PRO A 431 6.86 -21.98 7.08
N GLY A 432 8.04 -22.55 6.87
CA GLY A 432 9.27 -21.86 6.50
C GLY A 432 9.92 -22.48 5.26
N SER A 433 10.57 -21.65 4.45
CA SER A 433 11.20 -22.04 3.18
C SER A 433 12.45 -21.22 2.89
N GLY A 434 13.41 -21.82 2.20
CA GLY A 434 14.67 -21.18 1.81
C GLY A 434 15.77 -21.28 2.86
N GLY A 435 15.61 -22.13 3.88
CA GLY A 435 16.57 -22.26 4.99
C GLY A 435 17.93 -22.85 4.58
N ALA A 436 18.03 -23.52 3.42
CA ALA A 436 19.27 -24.13 2.97
C ALA A 436 20.19 -23.16 2.21
N ASP A 437 19.64 -22.36 1.29
CA ASP A 437 20.41 -21.50 0.38
C ASP A 437 19.64 -20.24 -0.07
N GLY A 438 18.55 -19.89 0.61
CA GLY A 438 17.66 -18.78 0.24
C GLY A 438 16.55 -19.17 -0.76
N VAL A 439 16.58 -20.37 -1.32
CA VAL A 439 15.55 -20.90 -2.25
C VAL A 439 15.02 -22.25 -1.79
N ASN A 440 15.93 -23.18 -1.47
CA ASN A 440 15.66 -24.55 -1.05
C ASN A 440 15.64 -24.69 0.47
N GLY A 441 15.04 -25.79 0.95
CA GLY A 441 14.94 -26.14 2.36
C GLY A 441 13.57 -25.76 2.92
N ASP A 442 12.82 -26.77 3.33
CA ASP A 442 11.47 -26.66 3.90
C ASP A 442 11.51 -27.03 5.38
N HIS A 443 10.89 -26.21 6.22
CA HIS A 443 10.74 -26.52 7.64
C HIS A 443 9.37 -26.06 8.16
N ILE A 444 8.94 -26.64 9.27
CA ILE A 444 7.81 -26.14 10.04
C ILE A 444 8.26 -25.75 11.44
N ILE A 445 7.60 -24.75 12.01
CA ILE A 445 7.90 -24.21 13.34
C ILE A 445 6.72 -24.45 14.28
N LEU A 446 7.06 -24.82 15.52
CA LEU A 446 6.19 -24.91 16.68
C LEU A 446 6.63 -23.85 17.70
N ALA A 447 5.67 -23.04 18.13
CA ALA A 447 5.88 -21.96 19.10
C ALA A 447 4.64 -21.77 20.00
N PRO A 448 4.23 -22.81 20.76
CA PRO A 448 2.99 -22.79 21.54
C PRO A 448 3.00 -21.74 22.68
N PRO A 449 1.86 -21.46 23.32
CA PRO A 449 1.78 -20.51 24.44
C PRO A 449 2.70 -20.88 25.61
N TYR A 450 3.14 -19.89 26.39
CA TYR A 450 4.02 -20.06 27.55
C TYR A 450 3.35 -20.81 28.71
N ASN A 451 2.01 -20.77 28.77
CA ASN A 451 1.19 -21.51 29.72
C ASN A 451 0.79 -22.90 29.21
N THR A 452 1.42 -23.41 28.14
CA THR A 452 1.09 -24.74 27.62
C THR A 452 1.42 -25.82 28.64
N THR A 453 0.62 -26.89 28.63
CA THR A 453 0.75 -28.03 29.54
C THR A 453 1.43 -29.22 28.88
N ARG A 454 1.91 -30.19 29.67
CA ARG A 454 2.43 -31.47 29.13
C ARG A 454 1.42 -32.18 28.22
N ASP A 455 0.14 -32.10 28.54
CA ASP A 455 -0.93 -32.75 27.79
C ASP A 455 -1.15 -32.08 26.43
N GLU A 456 -1.11 -30.74 26.39
CA GLU A 456 -1.12 -29.99 25.13
C GLU A 456 0.13 -30.24 24.31
N ILE A 457 1.32 -30.30 24.92
CA ILE A 457 2.56 -30.67 24.21
C ILE A 457 2.44 -32.05 23.56
N ARG A 458 1.91 -33.06 24.28
CA ARG A 458 1.64 -34.38 23.68
C ARG A 458 0.67 -34.26 22.51
N MET A 459 -0.40 -33.49 22.65
CA MET A 459 -1.38 -33.27 21.59
C MET A 459 -0.78 -32.59 20.36
N ILE A 460 0.07 -31.58 20.56
CA ILE A 460 0.81 -30.89 19.50
C ILE A 460 1.67 -31.89 18.75
N VAL A 461 2.53 -32.63 19.46
CA VAL A 461 3.44 -33.60 18.84
C VAL A 461 2.67 -34.70 18.11
N ASP A 462 1.63 -35.28 18.73
CA ASP A 462 0.85 -36.34 18.11
C ASP A 462 0.15 -35.87 16.84
N ARG A 463 -0.43 -34.66 16.83
CA ARG A 463 -1.06 -34.08 15.62
C ARG A 463 -0.02 -33.74 14.56
N THR A 464 1.11 -33.15 14.93
CA THR A 464 2.24 -32.87 14.01
C THR A 464 2.76 -34.15 13.37
N VAL A 465 2.99 -35.21 14.16
CA VAL A 465 3.43 -36.52 13.65
C VAL A 465 2.43 -37.07 12.65
N ARG A 466 1.13 -37.07 12.97
CA ARG A 466 0.10 -37.57 12.05
C ARG A 466 0.07 -36.79 10.73
N VAL A 467 0.23 -35.47 10.77
CA VAL A 467 0.32 -34.63 9.57
C VAL A 467 1.55 -34.98 8.73
N ILE A 468 2.71 -35.18 9.38
CA ILE A 468 3.94 -35.58 8.70
C ILE A 468 3.79 -36.97 8.07
N GLU A 469 3.23 -37.94 8.78
CA GLU A 469 3.01 -39.30 8.28
C GLU A 469 2.02 -39.34 7.11
N GLU A 470 1.01 -38.48 7.09
CA GLU A 470 0.06 -38.33 5.98
C GLU A 470 0.77 -37.81 4.72
N VAL A 471 1.62 -36.78 4.86
CA VAL A 471 2.25 -36.11 3.71
C VAL A 471 3.49 -36.85 3.21
N LEU A 472 4.27 -37.46 4.12
CA LEU A 472 5.59 -38.04 3.83
C LEU A 472 5.67 -39.55 4.05
N GLY A 473 4.59 -40.20 4.51
CA GLY A 473 4.52 -41.63 4.77
C GLY A 473 4.98 -42.05 6.17
N CYS A 474 4.63 -43.27 6.60
CA CYS A 474 4.93 -43.76 7.95
C CYS A 474 6.33 -44.40 8.08
N LEU A 475 6.98 -44.11 9.20
CA LEU A 475 8.28 -44.64 9.65
C LEU A 475 8.29 -46.19 9.74
N GLN A 476 7.18 -46.79 10.17
CA GLN A 476 7.03 -48.25 10.32
C GLN A 476 6.90 -48.97 8.98
N CYS A 477 6.32 -48.31 7.96
CA CYS A 477 6.21 -48.87 6.62
C CYS A 477 7.61 -49.03 5.98
N ARG A 478 8.50 -48.04 6.12
CA ARG A 478 9.86 -48.14 5.55
C ARG A 478 10.73 -49.20 6.25
N GLN A 479 10.61 -49.36 7.57
CA GLN A 479 11.36 -50.38 8.32
C GLN A 479 10.90 -51.82 8.04
N LYS A 480 9.60 -52.05 7.79
CA LYS A 480 9.07 -53.38 7.45
C LYS A 480 9.19 -53.71 5.95
N HIS A 481 9.15 -52.71 5.07
CA HIS A 481 9.04 -52.93 3.61
C HIS A 481 10.39 -53.08 2.89
N ASN A 482 11.54 -53.01 3.59
CA ASN A 482 12.82 -53.47 3.04
C ASN A 482 12.83 -54.98 2.68
N LYS A 483 11.75 -55.73 2.97
CA LYS A 483 11.57 -57.15 2.64
C LYS A 483 10.19 -57.50 2.05
N CYS A 484 9.42 -56.54 1.52
CA CYS A 484 8.13 -56.88 0.90
C CYS A 484 8.30 -57.22 -0.59
N GLU A 485 8.59 -58.49 -0.86
CA GLU A 485 8.27 -59.14 -2.15
C GLU A 485 6.80 -59.61 -2.21
N GLU A 486 6.03 -59.44 -1.14
CA GLU A 486 4.64 -59.92 -1.08
C GLU A 486 3.63 -58.88 -1.57
N GLN A 487 2.82 -59.30 -2.52
CA GLN A 487 1.77 -58.57 -3.24
C GLN A 487 0.56 -58.21 -2.34
N HIS A 488 0.77 -57.43 -1.28
CA HIS A 488 -0.33 -56.81 -0.53
C HIS A 488 -0.26 -55.28 -0.59
N PRO A 489 -1.35 -54.60 -1.00
CA PRO A 489 -1.36 -53.15 -1.23
C PRO A 489 -1.38 -52.31 0.06
N THR A 490 -1.60 -52.89 1.24
CA THR A 490 -1.69 -52.16 2.51
C THR A 490 -1.11 -52.98 3.67
N CYS A 491 -0.18 -52.40 4.44
CA CYS A 491 0.36 -53.05 5.64
C CYS A 491 -0.66 -53.00 6.79
N SER A 492 -0.53 -53.88 7.78
CA SER A 492 -1.46 -53.97 8.92
C SER A 492 -1.60 -52.65 9.70
N PHE A 493 -0.54 -51.83 9.74
CA PHE A 493 -0.57 -50.50 10.35
C PHE A 493 -1.44 -49.53 9.53
N CYS A 494 -1.20 -49.43 8.22
CA CYS A 494 -2.01 -48.61 7.30
C CYS A 494 -3.47 -49.08 7.26
N ALA A 495 -3.72 -50.39 7.28
CA ALA A 495 -5.05 -50.97 7.31
C ALA A 495 -5.81 -50.64 8.60
N SER A 496 -5.12 -50.62 9.75
CA SER A 496 -5.74 -50.27 11.04
C SER A 496 -6.09 -48.78 11.19
N ARG A 497 -5.54 -47.92 10.33
CA ARG A 497 -5.70 -46.46 10.36
C ARG A 497 -6.32 -45.86 9.10
N ASP A 498 -6.81 -46.72 8.20
CA ASP A 498 -7.40 -46.37 6.91
C ASP A 498 -6.52 -45.47 6.03
N ILE A 499 -5.19 -45.61 6.16
CA ILE A 499 -4.20 -44.86 5.37
C ILE A 499 -4.03 -45.55 4.01
N LYS A 500 -4.35 -44.85 2.91
CA LYS A 500 -4.08 -45.35 1.55
C LYS A 500 -2.58 -45.41 1.29
N CYS A 501 -2.01 -46.60 1.41
CA CYS A 501 -0.61 -46.86 1.06
C CYS A 501 -0.49 -47.03 -0.45
N THR A 502 -0.03 -46.01 -1.16
CA THR A 502 0.27 -46.09 -2.60
C THR A 502 1.77 -46.17 -2.81
N TYR A 503 2.30 -47.40 -2.93
CA TYR A 503 3.60 -47.63 -3.56
C TYR A 503 3.38 -48.10 -5.00
N PRO A 504 3.98 -47.47 -6.02
CA PRO A 504 3.96 -48.00 -7.38
C PRO A 504 4.71 -49.34 -7.41
N PRO A 505 4.13 -50.43 -7.94
CA PRO A 505 4.89 -51.64 -8.21
C PRO A 505 5.95 -51.32 -9.29
N GLY A 506 7.23 -51.49 -8.98
CA GLY A 506 8.30 -51.44 -10.00
C GLY A 506 9.26 -50.25 -9.99
N LEU A 507 9.39 -49.50 -8.90
CA LEU A 507 10.50 -48.54 -8.75
C LEU A 507 11.84 -49.30 -8.65
N LYS A 508 12.53 -49.46 -9.79
CA LYS A 508 13.96 -49.78 -9.83
C LYS A 508 14.75 -48.49 -9.67
N TRP A 509 15.62 -48.46 -8.66
CA TRP A 509 16.52 -47.34 -8.38
C TRP A 509 17.46 -47.07 -9.56
N ALA A 510 17.51 -45.82 -10.04
CA ALA A 510 18.38 -45.43 -11.15
C ALA A 510 19.78 -45.03 -10.64
N GLN A 511 20.81 -45.61 -11.25
CA GLN A 511 22.19 -45.12 -11.14
C GLN A 511 22.47 -43.97 -12.13
N PRO A 512 23.45 -43.09 -11.88
CA PRO A 512 23.53 -41.77 -12.52
C PRO A 512 24.39 -41.74 -13.79
N THR A 513 23.92 -41.14 -14.91
CA THR A 513 24.81 -40.53 -15.95
C THR A 513 24.10 -39.63 -17.01
N LYS A 514 24.65 -38.40 -17.16
CA LYS A 514 25.01 -37.52 -18.33
C LYS A 514 24.13 -37.23 -19.60
N SER A 515 23.97 -35.91 -19.82
CA SER A 515 24.11 -35.01 -21.02
C SER A 515 23.16 -35.01 -22.24
N MET A 516 22.58 -33.82 -22.55
CA MET A 516 22.53 -33.06 -23.84
C MET A 516 21.55 -31.85 -23.67
N GLU A 517 21.89 -30.56 -23.77
CA GLU A 517 22.15 -29.69 -24.96
C GLU A 517 21.01 -29.73 -26.03
N THR A 518 20.37 -28.67 -26.54
CA THR A 518 20.56 -27.21 -26.60
C THR A 518 19.25 -26.48 -27.06
N ARG A 519 19.18 -25.15 -26.82
CA ARG A 519 18.69 -24.08 -27.75
C ARG A 519 17.17 -23.74 -27.86
N HIS A 520 16.74 -22.60 -27.29
CA HIS A 520 16.51 -21.32 -28.02
C HIS A 520 15.97 -20.20 -27.09
N LYS A 521 16.54 -18.99 -27.23
CA LYS A 521 16.06 -17.64 -26.85
C LYS A 521 15.92 -16.86 -28.19
N PRO A 522 15.43 -15.59 -28.30
CA PRO A 522 14.89 -14.65 -27.30
C PRO A 522 13.63 -13.86 -27.78
N ARG A 523 12.93 -13.14 -26.89
CA ARG A 523 12.62 -11.71 -27.16
C ARG A 523 12.24 -10.93 -25.91
N THR A 524 12.86 -9.76 -25.86
CA THR A 524 12.82 -8.62 -24.93
C THR A 524 11.52 -7.82 -24.99
N LYS A 525 11.12 -7.19 -23.88
CA LYS A 525 10.96 -5.71 -23.76
C LYS A 525 10.57 -5.30 -22.32
N HIS A 526 11.32 -4.32 -21.80
CA HIS A 526 11.14 -3.57 -20.55
C HIS A 526 10.00 -2.51 -20.68
N PRO A 527 9.87 -1.51 -19.77
CA PRO A 527 9.15 -1.54 -18.49
C PRO A 527 8.15 -0.34 -18.40
N ARG A 528 7.35 -0.21 -17.34
CA ARG A 528 6.71 1.06 -16.89
C ARG A 528 6.17 0.81 -15.47
N VAL A 529 6.89 1.23 -14.43
CA VAL A 529 6.79 2.52 -13.70
C VAL A 529 5.39 2.63 -13.05
N GLU A 530 5.24 2.27 -11.77
CA GLU A 530 5.39 3.10 -10.55
C GLU A 530 4.15 3.95 -10.24
N GLU A 531 3.94 4.19 -8.94
CA GLU A 531 2.99 5.15 -8.33
C GLU A 531 1.51 4.79 -8.25
N GLN A 532 1.06 4.38 -7.04
CA GLN A 532 -0.26 4.72 -6.46
C GLN A 532 -0.34 4.15 -5.02
N SER A 533 0.23 4.86 -4.04
CA SER A 533 0.11 4.50 -2.62
C SER A 533 -0.01 5.70 -1.69
N LEU A 534 -0.98 6.56 -1.94
CA LEU A 534 -1.51 7.54 -0.98
C LEU A 534 -3.04 7.45 -1.19
N ILE A 535 -3.86 6.97 -0.25
CA ILE A 535 -4.07 7.50 1.07
C ILE A 535 -4.66 6.44 2.02
N LYS A 536 -4.35 6.60 3.30
CA LYS A 536 -4.80 5.79 4.45
C LYS A 536 -6.25 6.13 4.85
N GLN A 537 -6.97 5.12 5.33
CA GLN A 537 -8.35 5.24 5.83
C GLN A 537 -8.48 6.03 7.15
N PRO A 538 -9.70 6.55 7.45
CA PRO A 538 -10.00 7.46 8.55
C PRO A 538 -10.27 6.76 9.90
N SER A 539 -9.92 7.45 10.97
CA SER A 539 -10.19 7.11 12.37
C SER A 539 -11.69 7.21 12.75
N ALA A 540 -12.16 6.22 13.51
CA ALA A 540 -13.02 6.35 14.70
C ALA A 540 -14.34 7.19 14.67
N LEU A 541 -14.99 7.40 13.53
CA LEU A 541 -16.31 8.10 13.45
C LEU A 541 -17.51 7.18 13.14
N PHE A 542 -17.30 5.86 13.01
CA PHE A 542 -18.29 4.93 12.42
C PHE A 542 -19.19 4.17 13.43
N THR A 543 -19.42 4.71 14.63
CA THR A 543 -20.35 4.08 15.59
C THR A 543 -21.83 4.39 15.32
N SER A 544 -22.15 5.20 14.30
CA SER A 544 -23.54 5.42 13.84
C SER A 544 -23.60 5.72 12.32
N THR A 545 -23.34 4.75 11.46
CA THR A 545 -23.44 4.97 10.00
C THR A 545 -24.89 4.98 9.50
N ARG A 546 -25.28 6.04 8.80
CA ARG A 546 -26.56 6.20 8.08
C ARG A 546 -26.58 5.57 6.67
N PHE A 547 -25.81 4.50 6.43
CA PHE A 547 -25.96 3.77 5.16
C PHE A 547 -27.28 2.99 5.21
N GLU A 548 -28.16 3.24 4.25
CA GLU A 548 -29.46 2.54 4.20
C GLU A 548 -29.31 1.12 3.66
N SER A 549 -28.20 0.84 2.95
CA SER A 549 -27.92 -0.49 2.42
C SER A 549 -26.42 -0.79 2.30
N ALA A 550 -26.08 -2.07 2.20
CA ALA A 550 -24.71 -2.52 1.96
C ALA A 550 -24.18 -2.01 0.61
N GLU A 551 -25.04 -1.87 -0.39
CA GLU A 551 -24.70 -1.32 -1.70
C GLU A 551 -24.32 0.17 -1.62
N GLU A 552 -24.92 0.95 -0.72
CA GLU A 552 -24.54 2.36 -0.52
C GLU A 552 -23.16 2.47 0.12
N LYS A 553 -22.87 1.59 1.10
CA LYS A 553 -21.54 1.46 1.69
C LYS A 553 -20.50 1.09 0.64
N SER A 554 -20.78 0.10 -0.21
CA SER A 554 -19.88 -0.32 -1.30
C SER A 554 -19.62 0.81 -2.29
N ALA A 555 -20.63 1.59 -2.64
CA ALA A 555 -20.48 2.75 -3.53
C ALA A 555 -19.61 3.84 -2.89
N TRP A 556 -19.81 4.12 -1.60
CA TRP A 556 -18.95 5.05 -0.85
C TRP A 556 -17.49 4.54 -0.75
N GLU A 557 -17.26 3.25 -0.47
CA GLU A 557 -15.91 2.68 -0.46
C GLU A 557 -15.25 2.74 -1.85
N TYR A 558 -16.04 2.49 -2.90
CA TYR A 558 -15.62 2.62 -4.28
C TYR A 558 -15.25 4.07 -4.62
N TYR A 559 -16.01 5.07 -4.13
CA TYR A 559 -15.66 6.48 -4.27
C TYR A 559 -14.29 6.80 -3.69
N VAL A 560 -14.03 6.34 -2.45
CA VAL A 560 -12.76 6.58 -1.75
C VAL A 560 -11.58 5.97 -2.50
N ARG A 561 -11.75 4.79 -3.08
CA ARG A 561 -10.64 4.04 -3.71
C ARG A 561 -10.42 4.37 -5.18
N MET A 562 -11.49 4.58 -5.93
CA MET A 562 -11.45 4.60 -7.40
C MET A 562 -11.86 5.93 -8.00
N VAL A 563 -12.84 6.62 -7.42
CA VAL A 563 -13.35 7.88 -8.01
C VAL A 563 -12.49 9.05 -7.56
N SER A 564 -12.24 9.17 -6.25
CA SER A 564 -11.52 10.32 -5.69
C SER A 564 -10.10 10.49 -6.23
N THR A 565 -9.46 9.41 -6.71
CA THR A 565 -8.13 9.40 -7.35
C THR A 565 -8.14 10.04 -8.75
N ASN A 566 -9.29 10.03 -9.44
CA ASN A 566 -9.39 10.40 -10.85
C ASN A 566 -9.77 11.87 -11.07
N VAL A 567 -10.29 12.54 -10.02
CA VAL A 567 -10.86 13.89 -10.14
C VAL A 567 -9.81 15.02 -10.08
N PRO A 568 -8.75 14.97 -9.26
CA PRO A 568 -7.68 15.97 -9.32
C PRO A 568 -6.65 15.64 -10.41
N ALA A 569 -5.97 16.68 -10.92
CA ALA A 569 -4.82 16.50 -11.82
C ALA A 569 -3.60 15.86 -11.12
N LEU A 570 -3.58 15.81 -9.79
CA LEU A 570 -2.56 15.11 -9.02
C LEU A 570 -3.20 14.44 -7.80
N ASP A 571 -3.01 13.12 -7.65
CA ASP A 571 -3.41 12.42 -6.43
C ASP A 571 -2.30 12.49 -5.38
N GLY A 572 -2.65 12.82 -4.14
CA GLY A 572 -1.70 13.02 -3.04
C GLY A 572 -2.38 12.83 -1.68
N PRO A 573 -1.63 12.71 -0.57
CA PRO A 573 -2.17 12.38 0.76
C PRO A 573 -3.25 13.35 1.26
N GLU A 574 -3.26 14.56 0.71
CA GLU A 574 -4.19 15.64 1.07
C GLU A 574 -5.35 15.82 0.08
N ASN A 575 -5.63 14.84 -0.77
CA ASN A 575 -6.69 14.92 -1.78
C ASN A 575 -8.05 15.26 -1.14
N PRO A 576 -8.62 16.47 -1.40
CA PRO A 576 -9.82 16.96 -0.72
C PRO A 576 -11.07 16.18 -1.14
N TYR A 577 -11.10 15.59 -2.34
CA TYR A 577 -12.18 14.69 -2.76
C TYR A 577 -12.22 13.45 -1.88
N ARG A 578 -11.05 12.92 -1.48
CA ARG A 578 -11.01 11.79 -0.57
C ARG A 578 -11.27 12.21 0.87
N GLN A 579 -10.78 13.37 1.30
CA GLN A 579 -11.09 13.93 2.64
C GLN A 579 -12.59 14.16 2.82
N LEU A 580 -13.31 14.61 1.78
CA LEU A 580 -14.78 14.80 1.77
C LEU A 580 -15.56 13.52 2.14
N SER A 581 -15.00 12.33 1.87
CA SER A 581 -15.68 11.06 2.16
C SER A 581 -16.02 10.89 3.65
N ILE A 582 -15.23 11.48 4.55
CA ILE A 582 -15.41 11.38 6.00
C ILE A 582 -16.57 12.26 6.49
N PRO A 583 -16.57 13.61 6.29
CA PRO A 583 -17.68 14.44 6.72
C PRO A 583 -18.99 14.11 5.98
N ALA A 584 -18.92 13.52 4.79
CA ALA A 584 -20.11 13.04 4.09
C ALA A 584 -20.91 12.01 4.92
N LEU A 585 -20.26 11.19 5.75
CA LEU A 585 -20.96 10.21 6.59
C LEU A 585 -21.91 10.85 7.62
N SER A 586 -21.66 12.11 7.96
CA SER A 586 -22.47 12.91 8.88
C SER A 586 -23.44 13.85 8.15
N SER A 587 -23.42 13.89 6.81
CA SER A 587 -24.23 14.79 5.99
C SER A 587 -24.99 14.01 4.90
N PRO A 588 -26.32 13.81 5.04
CA PRO A 588 -27.09 13.01 4.09
C PRO A 588 -26.95 13.46 2.63
N ILE A 589 -26.97 14.77 2.38
CA ILE A 589 -26.84 15.31 1.03
C ILE A 589 -25.46 15.00 0.42
N LEU A 590 -24.38 15.08 1.22
CA LEU A 590 -23.02 14.76 0.75
C LEU A 590 -22.83 13.26 0.57
N LEU A 591 -23.42 12.42 1.44
CA LEU A 591 -23.37 10.97 1.32
C LEU A 591 -24.08 10.51 0.04
N GLU A 592 -25.31 11.00 -0.18
CA GLU A 592 -26.08 10.69 -1.39
C GLU A 592 -25.37 11.19 -2.64
N THR A 593 -24.71 12.35 -2.59
CA THR A 593 -23.89 12.88 -3.68
C THR A 593 -22.76 11.90 -4.04
N ILE A 594 -21.98 11.46 -3.05
CA ILE A 594 -20.86 10.53 -3.24
C ILE A 594 -21.33 9.18 -3.77
N VAL A 595 -22.42 8.65 -3.20
CA VAL A 595 -23.01 7.39 -3.61
C VAL A 595 -23.55 7.48 -5.04
N CYS A 596 -24.20 8.58 -5.42
CA CYS A 596 -24.66 8.84 -6.78
C CYS A 596 -23.48 8.82 -7.79
N ILE A 597 -22.46 9.65 -7.55
CA ILE A 597 -21.29 9.77 -8.44
C ILE A 597 -20.56 8.44 -8.60
N SER A 598 -20.33 7.73 -7.50
CA SER A 598 -19.64 6.44 -7.53
C SER A 598 -20.44 5.37 -8.24
N THR A 599 -21.76 5.38 -8.12
CA THR A 599 -22.61 4.43 -8.86
C THR A 599 -22.57 4.68 -10.35
N GLU A 600 -22.59 5.95 -10.77
CA GLU A 600 -22.47 6.31 -12.17
C GLU A 600 -21.09 5.89 -12.72
N HIS A 601 -20.03 6.12 -11.95
CA HIS A 601 -18.71 5.62 -12.31
C HIS A 601 -18.68 4.09 -12.36
N MET A 602 -19.31 3.38 -11.42
CA MET A 602 -19.43 1.92 -11.46
C MET A 602 -20.19 1.45 -12.70
N LEU A 603 -21.25 2.13 -13.11
CA LEU A 603 -22.02 1.83 -14.33
C LEU A 603 -21.12 1.87 -15.58
N ASN A 604 -20.28 2.90 -15.70
CA ASN A 604 -19.32 3.04 -16.79
C ASN A 604 -18.30 1.87 -16.88
N PHE A 605 -18.06 1.17 -15.78
CA PHE A 605 -17.21 -0.03 -15.73
C PHE A 605 -17.99 -1.35 -15.75
N GLY A 606 -19.32 -1.32 -15.90
CA GLY A 606 -20.17 -2.52 -15.86
C GLY A 606 -20.34 -3.12 -14.47
N LEU A 607 -20.08 -2.34 -13.41
CA LEU A 607 -20.15 -2.76 -12.01
C LEU A 607 -21.47 -2.37 -11.32
N ALA A 608 -22.33 -1.59 -11.99
CA ALA A 608 -23.67 -1.24 -11.53
C ALA A 608 -24.68 -1.38 -12.68
N SER A 609 -25.95 -1.61 -12.36
CA SER A 609 -27.02 -1.59 -13.35
C SER A 609 -27.50 -0.17 -13.65
N VAL A 610 -28.00 0.04 -14.87
CA VAL A 610 -28.61 1.32 -15.29
C VAL A 610 -29.74 1.70 -14.33
N ASP A 611 -30.59 0.75 -13.92
CA ASP A 611 -31.69 0.98 -12.99
C ASP A 611 -31.21 1.49 -11.61
N LEU A 612 -30.08 0.95 -11.12
CA LEU A 612 -29.53 1.36 -9.82
C LEU A 612 -28.95 2.77 -9.89
N ALA A 613 -28.21 3.08 -10.95
CA ALA A 613 -27.67 4.41 -11.19
C ALA A 613 -28.79 5.46 -11.31
N ALA A 614 -29.82 5.18 -12.12
CA ALA A 614 -30.98 6.05 -12.29
C ALA A 614 -31.73 6.29 -10.97
N LYS A 615 -31.95 5.25 -10.16
CA LYS A 615 -32.60 5.38 -8.84
C LYS A 615 -31.79 6.28 -7.90
N ARG A 616 -30.46 6.12 -7.87
CA ARG A 616 -29.58 6.92 -7.00
C ARG A 616 -29.49 8.37 -7.46
N GLN A 617 -29.44 8.61 -8.77
CA GLN A 617 -29.51 9.96 -9.32
C GLN A 617 -30.84 10.65 -9.00
N GLN A 618 -31.97 9.95 -9.19
CA GLN A 618 -33.29 10.49 -8.89
C GLN A 618 -33.46 10.83 -7.41
N ARG A 619 -32.97 9.95 -6.52
CA ARG A 619 -32.96 10.17 -5.07
C ARG A 619 -32.13 11.40 -4.72
N MET A 620 -30.89 11.48 -5.20
CA MET A 620 -29.99 12.59 -4.93
C MET A 620 -30.56 13.94 -5.40
N LEU A 621 -31.12 13.99 -6.62
CA LEU A 621 -31.75 15.21 -7.15
C LEU A 621 -33.00 15.63 -6.34
N ARG A 622 -33.79 14.66 -5.85
CA ARG A 622 -34.94 14.94 -4.98
C ARG A 622 -34.48 15.55 -3.65
N THR A 623 -33.47 14.96 -3.01
CA THR A 623 -32.91 15.48 -1.75
C THR A 623 -32.32 16.88 -1.94
N LEU A 624 -31.61 17.10 -3.04
CA LEU A 624 -31.05 18.41 -3.40
C LEU A 624 -32.16 19.46 -3.56
N GLY A 625 -33.21 19.15 -4.33
CA GLY A 625 -34.34 20.05 -4.54
C GLY A 625 -35.07 20.40 -3.24
N GLN A 626 -35.34 19.41 -2.38
CA GLN A 626 -35.98 19.64 -1.08
C GLN A 626 -35.15 20.55 -0.17
N LYS A 627 -33.82 20.36 -0.13
CA LYS A 627 -32.92 21.17 0.67
C LYS A 627 -32.80 22.61 0.17
N LEU A 628 -32.73 22.80 -1.15
CA LEU A 628 -32.72 24.14 -1.74
C LEU A 628 -33.99 24.94 -1.41
N LEU A 629 -35.17 24.30 -1.43
CA LEU A 629 -36.44 24.93 -1.09
C LEU A 629 -36.54 25.33 0.40
N SER A 630 -35.81 24.64 1.29
CA SER A 630 -35.85 24.94 2.73
C SER A 630 -35.05 26.17 3.15
N LEU A 631 -34.16 26.69 2.30
CA LEU A 631 -33.30 27.84 2.58
C LEU A 631 -34.01 29.21 2.50
N ASP A 632 -35.23 29.29 1.97
CA ASP A 632 -35.99 30.54 1.79
C ASP A 632 -36.74 31.01 3.07
N SER A 633 -36.46 30.43 4.24
CA SER A 633 -37.11 30.79 5.51
C SER A 633 -36.19 31.62 6.42
N THR A 634 -36.69 32.74 6.95
CA THR A 634 -35.88 33.80 7.60
C THR A 634 -35.15 33.32 8.87
N PRO A 635 -33.82 33.54 9.03
CA PRO A 635 -33.06 32.98 10.16
C PRO A 635 -32.76 33.97 11.33
N SER A 636 -32.55 33.43 12.54
CA SER A 636 -32.01 34.13 13.73
C SER A 636 -30.49 33.91 13.88
N SER A 637 -29.80 34.56 14.84
CA SER A 637 -28.31 34.58 14.89
C SER A 637 -27.64 33.21 15.11
N GLU A 638 -28.27 32.27 15.82
CA GLU A 638 -27.79 30.87 15.91
C GLU A 638 -28.14 30.08 14.64
N THR A 639 -29.24 30.41 13.97
CA THR A 639 -29.62 29.83 12.67
C THR A 639 -28.59 30.18 11.58
N ILE A 640 -27.99 31.37 11.61
CA ILE A 640 -27.01 31.83 10.60
C ILE A 640 -25.78 30.91 10.51
N VAL A 641 -25.28 30.39 11.64
CA VAL A 641 -24.08 29.53 11.66
C VAL A 641 -24.39 28.12 11.12
N ILE A 642 -25.54 27.58 11.50
CA ILE A 642 -26.04 26.29 11.01
C ILE A 642 -26.34 26.38 9.50
N GLU A 643 -26.94 27.50 9.08
CA GLU A 643 -27.27 27.79 7.69
C GLU A 643 -26.01 27.91 6.81
N LYS A 644 -24.91 28.48 7.31
CA LYS A 644 -23.65 28.54 6.57
C LYS A 644 -23.08 27.14 6.26
N SER A 645 -23.04 26.26 7.27
CA SER A 645 -22.55 24.87 7.08
C SER A 645 -23.44 24.08 6.13
N GLU A 646 -24.76 24.30 6.15
CA GLU A 646 -25.70 23.63 5.27
C GLU A 646 -25.62 24.15 3.82
N ARG A 647 -25.50 25.47 3.63
CA ARG A 647 -25.25 26.09 2.32
C ARG A 647 -23.92 25.64 1.71
N GLU A 648 -22.87 25.45 2.51
CA GLU A 648 -21.60 24.87 2.05
C GLU A 648 -21.75 23.42 1.58
N ALA A 649 -22.44 22.57 2.36
CA ALA A 649 -22.71 21.20 1.96
C ALA A 649 -23.54 21.13 0.66
N LEU A 650 -24.49 22.05 0.48
CA LEU A 650 -25.25 22.18 -0.76
C LEU A 650 -24.40 22.64 -1.93
N LEU A 651 -23.51 23.62 -1.73
CA LEU A 651 -22.58 24.06 -2.78
C LEU A 651 -21.71 22.89 -3.25
N ILE A 652 -21.13 22.14 -2.32
CA ILE A 652 -20.32 20.95 -2.62
C ILE A 652 -21.16 19.93 -3.39
N ALA A 653 -22.38 19.64 -2.93
CA ALA A 653 -23.28 18.69 -3.61
C ALA A 653 -23.62 19.11 -5.04
N VAL A 654 -24.00 20.38 -5.26
CA VAL A 654 -24.33 20.93 -6.59
C VAL A 654 -23.13 20.86 -7.53
N VAL A 655 -21.95 21.29 -7.07
CA VAL A 655 -20.73 21.30 -7.89
C VAL A 655 -20.30 19.89 -8.28
N LEU A 656 -20.38 18.92 -7.35
CA LEU A 656 -20.02 17.53 -7.62
C LEU A 656 -21.07 16.78 -8.45
N GLN A 657 -22.37 17.08 -8.28
CA GLN A 657 -23.41 16.51 -9.16
C GLN A 657 -23.26 16.99 -10.61
N GLY A 658 -22.63 18.14 -10.83
CA GLY A 658 -22.20 18.56 -12.17
C GLY A 658 -21.42 17.48 -12.93
N ILE A 659 -20.68 16.61 -12.24
CA ILE A 659 -19.94 15.49 -12.85
C ILE A 659 -20.89 14.46 -13.48
N VAL A 660 -21.93 14.04 -12.75
CA VAL A 660 -22.92 13.05 -13.22
C VAL A 660 -23.80 13.65 -14.30
N VAL A 661 -24.23 14.88 -14.09
CA VAL A 661 -25.13 15.60 -15.01
C VAL A 661 -24.43 15.95 -16.32
N ALA A 662 -23.13 16.23 -16.29
CA ALA A 662 -22.35 16.36 -17.50
C ALA A 662 -22.39 15.07 -18.35
N GLN A 663 -22.54 13.89 -17.74
CA GLN A 663 -22.46 12.60 -18.44
C GLN A 663 -23.74 12.28 -19.22
N SER A 664 -24.88 12.87 -18.86
CA SER A 664 -26.16 12.61 -19.54
C SER A 664 -26.34 13.37 -20.86
N ALA A 665 -25.38 14.22 -21.28
CA ALA A 665 -25.39 14.97 -22.56
C ALA A 665 -26.65 15.82 -22.84
N ASP A 666 -27.50 16.07 -21.85
CA ASP A 666 -28.83 16.70 -22.00
C ASP A 666 -28.84 18.22 -21.70
N GLY A 667 -27.68 18.89 -21.62
CA GLY A 667 -27.60 20.33 -21.35
C GLY A 667 -27.94 20.75 -19.91
N VAL A 668 -28.10 19.80 -18.99
CA VAL A 668 -28.56 20.01 -17.60
C VAL A 668 -27.45 20.58 -16.67
N LEU A 669 -26.23 20.77 -17.18
CA LEU A 669 -25.10 21.32 -16.43
C LEU A 669 -25.26 22.82 -16.14
N GLU A 670 -25.82 23.60 -17.06
CA GLU A 670 -25.94 25.06 -16.90
C GLU A 670 -26.79 25.48 -15.68
N PRO A 671 -27.95 24.86 -15.40
CA PRO A 671 -28.67 25.06 -14.14
C PRO A 671 -27.84 24.80 -12.88
N HIS A 672 -26.97 23.77 -12.88
CA HIS A 672 -26.11 23.45 -11.73
C HIS A 672 -25.06 24.55 -11.51
N VAL A 673 -24.44 25.07 -12.58
CA VAL A 673 -23.48 26.17 -12.48
C VAL A 673 -24.15 27.46 -12.00
N LYS A 674 -25.38 27.77 -12.46
CA LYS A 674 -26.14 28.93 -11.97
C LYS A 674 -26.50 28.79 -10.50
N CYS A 675 -26.95 27.60 -10.08
CA CYS A 675 -27.24 27.30 -8.67
C CYS A 675 -25.99 27.43 -7.80
N ALA A 676 -24.86 26.89 -8.25
CA ALA A 676 -23.57 27.04 -7.56
C ALA A 676 -23.15 28.51 -7.48
N SER A 677 -23.34 29.31 -8.53
CA SER A 677 -23.06 30.75 -8.53
C SER A 677 -23.88 31.50 -7.47
N TRP A 678 -25.18 31.18 -7.36
CA TRP A 678 -26.05 31.75 -6.33
C TRP A 678 -25.59 31.37 -4.91
N LEU A 679 -25.22 30.10 -4.68
CA LEU A 679 -24.66 29.65 -3.40
C LEU A 679 -23.32 30.30 -3.06
N MET A 680 -22.44 30.46 -4.06
CA MET A 680 -21.16 31.17 -3.95
C MET A 680 -21.37 32.62 -3.51
N GLN A 681 -22.37 33.31 -4.08
CA GLN A 681 -22.76 34.65 -3.68
C GLN A 681 -23.28 34.68 -2.24
N ALA A 682 -24.19 33.76 -1.89
CA ALA A 682 -24.78 33.68 -0.56
C ALA A 682 -23.76 33.37 0.55
N LEU A 683 -22.65 32.71 0.21
CA LEU A 683 -21.55 32.38 1.12
C LEU A 683 -20.43 33.45 1.16
N GLY A 684 -20.45 34.44 0.26
CA GLY A 684 -19.39 35.45 0.13
C GLY A 684 -18.09 34.92 -0.47
N TYR A 685 -18.15 33.80 -1.21
CA TYR A 685 -16.97 33.11 -1.76
C TYR A 685 -16.47 33.69 -3.09
N PHE A 686 -17.11 34.74 -3.61
CA PHE A 686 -16.52 35.53 -4.69
C PHE A 686 -15.41 36.48 -4.19
N GLU A 687 -15.47 36.89 -2.92
CA GLU A 687 -14.60 37.93 -2.35
C GLU A 687 -13.63 37.39 -1.29
N SER A 688 -13.86 36.19 -0.78
CA SER A 688 -13.06 35.60 0.29
C SER A 688 -12.71 34.14 0.04
N ILE A 689 -11.46 33.76 0.36
CA ILE A 689 -11.00 32.37 0.30
C ILE A 689 -11.29 31.71 1.67
N PRO A 690 -12.08 30.63 1.74
CA PRO A 690 -12.31 29.92 2.98
C PRO A 690 -11.06 29.17 3.44
N GLN A 691 -10.89 29.02 4.75
CA GLN A 691 -9.79 28.23 5.33
C GLN A 691 -10.02 26.72 5.21
N ASN A 692 -11.27 26.28 5.04
CA ASN A 692 -11.64 24.88 4.92
C ASN A 692 -11.21 24.31 3.54
N PRO A 693 -10.32 23.29 3.48
CA PRO A 693 -9.89 22.66 2.22
C PRO A 693 -11.02 22.11 1.34
N ILE A 694 -12.11 21.62 1.92
CA ILE A 694 -13.25 21.07 1.18
C ILE A 694 -14.07 22.20 0.53
N ALA A 695 -14.27 23.31 1.24
CA ALA A 695 -14.91 24.49 0.67
C ALA A 695 -14.05 25.09 -0.44
N ARG A 696 -12.73 25.13 -0.25
CA ARG A 696 -11.77 25.52 -1.29
C ARG A 696 -11.89 24.67 -2.54
N MET A 697 -11.90 23.34 -2.41
CA MET A 697 -12.12 22.41 -3.53
C MET A 697 -13.40 22.74 -4.32
N ALA A 698 -14.51 23.05 -3.65
CA ALA A 698 -15.77 23.40 -4.32
C ALA A 698 -15.64 24.70 -5.14
N ILE A 699 -14.97 25.72 -4.61
CA ILE A 699 -14.74 27.00 -5.31
C ILE A 699 -13.83 26.80 -6.52
N GLN A 700 -12.72 26.06 -6.36
CA GLN A 700 -11.79 25.76 -7.44
C GLN A 700 -12.50 25.01 -8.57
N ARG A 701 -13.30 23.99 -8.25
CA ARG A 701 -14.06 23.21 -9.24
C ARG A 701 -15.15 24.05 -9.90
N TYR A 702 -15.89 24.87 -9.15
CA TYR A 702 -16.87 25.80 -9.73
C TYR A 702 -16.21 26.74 -10.75
N GLY A 703 -15.11 27.40 -10.37
CA GLY A 703 -14.41 28.35 -11.23
C GLY A 703 -13.90 27.68 -12.51
N MET A 704 -13.29 26.49 -12.39
CA MET A 704 -12.85 25.71 -13.55
C MET A 704 -14.03 25.36 -14.47
N VAL A 705 -15.11 24.81 -13.91
CA VAL A 705 -16.28 24.38 -14.70
C VAL A 705 -16.95 25.55 -15.39
N ASP A 706 -17.11 26.70 -14.73
CA ASP A 706 -17.73 27.87 -15.33
C ASP A 706 -16.90 28.42 -16.49
N VAL A 707 -15.58 28.50 -16.37
CA VAL A 707 -14.69 28.96 -17.45
C VAL A 707 -14.68 27.99 -18.63
N MET A 708 -14.53 26.68 -18.38
CA MET A 708 -14.55 25.69 -19.46
C MET A 708 -15.90 25.65 -20.18
N LEU A 709 -17.00 25.77 -19.42
CA LEU A 709 -18.34 25.86 -19.99
C LEU A 709 -18.52 27.15 -20.79
N ALA A 710 -18.00 28.28 -20.31
CA ALA A 710 -18.01 29.56 -21.02
C ALA A 710 -17.27 29.50 -22.36
N ILE A 711 -16.08 28.89 -22.40
CA ILE A 711 -15.30 28.66 -23.62
C ILE A 711 -16.05 27.77 -24.61
N SER A 712 -16.63 26.68 -24.11
CA SER A 712 -17.33 25.69 -24.94
C SER A 712 -18.63 26.25 -25.51
N ARG A 713 -19.39 27.01 -24.69
CA ARG A 713 -20.67 27.62 -25.07
C ARG A 713 -20.54 29.02 -25.69
N GLN A 714 -19.32 29.55 -25.80
CA GLN A 714 -19.03 30.88 -26.32
C GLN A 714 -19.86 31.96 -25.61
N ARG A 715 -19.88 31.92 -24.28
CA ARG A 715 -20.53 32.89 -23.40
C ARG A 715 -19.53 33.48 -22.41
N ARG A 716 -19.92 34.54 -21.71
CA ARG A 716 -19.17 35.02 -20.54
C ARG A 716 -19.33 34.05 -19.37
N PRO A 717 -18.29 33.86 -18.52
CA PRO A 717 -18.42 33.20 -17.22
C PRO A 717 -19.55 33.81 -16.38
N TYR A 718 -20.22 33.01 -15.55
CA TYR A 718 -21.18 33.50 -14.56
C TYR A 718 -20.50 34.16 -13.37
N ALA A 719 -19.28 33.74 -13.06
CA ALA A 719 -18.49 34.36 -12.02
C ALA A 719 -18.24 35.85 -12.36
N PRO A 720 -18.41 36.77 -11.39
CA PRO A 720 -18.21 38.19 -11.61
C PRO A 720 -16.72 38.54 -11.83
N GLN A 721 -16.44 39.74 -12.35
CA GLN A 721 -15.05 40.18 -12.61
C GLN A 721 -14.20 40.35 -11.34
N ASN A 722 -14.83 40.57 -10.18
CA ASN A 722 -14.12 40.59 -8.89
C ASN A 722 -13.82 39.19 -8.35
N PHE A 723 -14.31 38.13 -9.01
CA PHE A 723 -13.91 36.77 -8.65
C PHE A 723 -12.41 36.59 -8.89
N ILE A 724 -11.77 35.87 -7.98
CA ILE A 724 -10.32 35.70 -7.94
C ILE A 724 -9.70 35.05 -9.20
N LEU A 725 -10.46 34.24 -9.95
CA LEU A 725 -9.99 33.71 -11.24
C LEU A 725 -10.02 34.75 -12.37
N SER A 726 -10.50 35.95 -12.11
CA SER A 726 -10.48 37.10 -13.00
C SER A 726 -9.41 38.14 -12.60
N GLN A 727 -8.64 37.87 -11.54
CA GLN A 727 -7.69 38.79 -10.91
C GLN A 727 -6.26 38.20 -10.93
N PRO A 728 -5.45 38.48 -11.97
CA PRO A 728 -4.13 37.86 -12.13
C PRO A 728 -3.08 38.30 -11.09
N ASP A 729 -3.22 39.50 -10.52
CA ASP A 729 -2.21 40.12 -9.63
C ASP A 729 -2.44 39.82 -8.13
N GLN A 730 -3.48 39.05 -7.78
CA GLN A 730 -3.80 38.66 -6.40
C GLN A 730 -3.33 37.21 -6.16
N HIS A 731 -2.05 37.05 -5.82
CA HIS A 731 -1.37 35.75 -5.62
C HIS A 731 -1.86 35.01 -4.37
N HIS A 732 -2.82 34.09 -4.48
CA HIS A 732 -3.22 33.32 -3.30
C HIS A 732 -3.61 31.85 -3.55
N TRP A 733 -4.17 31.45 -4.70
CA TRP A 733 -4.68 30.07 -4.84
C TRP A 733 -3.64 29.02 -5.16
N ASP A 734 -2.61 29.36 -5.94
CA ASP A 734 -1.52 28.42 -6.21
C ASP A 734 -0.62 28.19 -4.98
N GLU A 735 -0.72 29.07 -3.97
CA GLU A 735 -0.04 28.97 -2.67
C GLU A 735 -0.90 28.27 -1.59
N THR A 736 -2.17 27.97 -1.89
CA THR A 736 -3.02 27.21 -0.96
C THR A 736 -2.75 25.71 -1.02
N GLU A 737 -3.20 24.97 -0.01
CA GLU A 737 -3.09 23.51 0.05
C GLU A 737 -4.50 22.86 0.14
N PRO A 738 -4.96 22.14 -0.90
CA PRO A 738 -4.27 21.87 -2.17
C PRO A 738 -4.32 23.08 -3.12
N SER A 739 -3.25 23.27 -3.89
CA SER A 739 -3.13 24.40 -4.80
C SER A 739 -4.09 24.28 -5.99
N PHE A 740 -4.56 25.41 -6.51
CA PHE A 740 -5.43 25.43 -7.70
C PHE A 740 -4.78 24.71 -8.89
N HIS A 741 -3.48 24.93 -9.08
CA HIS A 741 -2.70 24.20 -10.08
C HIS A 741 -2.73 22.67 -9.92
N LYS A 742 -2.48 22.13 -8.72
CA LYS A 742 -2.51 20.66 -8.49
C LYS A 742 -3.93 20.08 -8.67
N MET A 743 -4.95 20.88 -8.38
CA MET A 743 -6.35 20.45 -8.44
C MET A 743 -6.92 20.44 -9.85
N THR A 744 -6.56 21.43 -10.66
CA THR A 744 -7.15 21.63 -12.00
C THR A 744 -6.20 21.30 -13.16
N GLY A 745 -4.90 21.16 -12.87
CA GLY A 745 -3.86 21.02 -13.88
C GLY A 745 -3.50 22.31 -14.62
N CYS A 746 -4.20 23.41 -14.33
CA CYS A 746 -3.99 24.73 -14.92
C CYS A 746 -3.67 25.74 -13.81
N PRO A 747 -2.53 26.44 -13.82
CA PRO A 747 -2.21 27.40 -12.78
C PRO A 747 -3.14 28.62 -12.85
N GLN A 748 -3.39 29.26 -11.70
CA GLN A 748 -4.33 30.38 -11.57
C GLN A 748 -4.08 31.49 -12.61
N PRO A 749 -2.83 31.97 -12.85
CA PRO A 749 -2.59 33.03 -13.83
C PRO A 749 -3.03 32.63 -15.25
N LEU A 750 -2.85 31.36 -15.62
CA LEU A 750 -3.26 30.86 -16.93
C LEU A 750 -4.79 30.76 -17.04
N MET A 751 -5.47 30.43 -15.94
CA MET A 751 -6.92 30.49 -15.87
C MET A 751 -7.44 31.93 -16.08
N CYS A 752 -6.79 32.93 -15.50
CA CYS A 752 -7.13 34.34 -15.73
C CYS A 752 -7.02 34.74 -17.21
N PHE A 753 -5.99 34.25 -17.91
CA PHE A 753 -5.89 34.43 -19.37
C PHE A 753 -7.08 33.79 -20.10
N LEU A 754 -7.47 32.56 -19.75
CA LEU A 754 -8.60 31.88 -20.36
C LEU A 754 -9.95 32.59 -20.12
N VAL A 755 -10.15 33.18 -18.94
CA VAL A 755 -11.30 34.04 -18.63
C VAL A 755 -11.34 35.25 -19.56
N ARG A 756 -10.22 35.96 -19.71
CA ARG A 756 -10.11 37.14 -20.59
C ARG A 756 -10.33 36.78 -22.05
N ILE A 757 -9.81 35.63 -22.50
CA ILE A 757 -10.07 35.11 -23.86
C ILE A 757 -11.56 34.83 -24.07
N ALA A 758 -12.25 34.24 -23.08
CA ALA A 758 -13.69 33.98 -23.18
C ALA A 758 -14.50 35.29 -23.30
N HIS A 759 -14.14 36.32 -22.54
CA HIS A 759 -14.75 37.65 -22.67
C HIS A 759 -14.50 38.27 -24.05
N LEU A 760 -13.24 38.34 -24.50
CA LEU A 760 -12.89 38.89 -25.80
C LEU A 760 -13.57 38.15 -26.96
N ALA A 761 -13.70 36.83 -26.89
CA ALA A 761 -14.39 36.04 -27.91
C ALA A 761 -15.87 36.44 -28.03
N CYS A 762 -16.55 36.73 -26.91
CA CYS A 762 -17.89 37.29 -26.93
C CYS A 762 -17.89 38.72 -27.52
N ASP A 763 -16.97 39.57 -27.07
CA ASP A 763 -16.89 40.97 -27.50
C ASP A 763 -16.66 41.10 -29.02
N VAL A 764 -15.77 40.28 -29.60
CA VAL A 764 -15.55 40.22 -31.06
C VAL A 764 -16.82 39.82 -31.81
N THR A 765 -17.62 38.92 -31.24
CA THR A 765 -18.87 38.45 -31.86
C THR A 765 -19.97 39.51 -31.76
N GLU A 766 -20.06 40.23 -30.64
CA GLU A 766 -21.10 41.22 -30.37
C GLU A 766 -20.82 42.60 -30.99
N ARG A 767 -19.55 43.01 -31.05
CA ARG A 767 -19.12 44.35 -31.48
C ARG A 767 -17.75 44.33 -32.18
N PRO A 768 -17.63 43.88 -33.43
CA PRO A 768 -16.33 43.86 -34.11
C PRO A 768 -15.75 45.28 -34.24
N GLY A 769 -14.53 45.53 -33.72
CA GLY A 769 -13.90 46.86 -33.70
C GLY A 769 -12.40 46.83 -33.38
N GLY A 770 -11.68 47.91 -33.74
CA GLY A 770 -10.22 47.99 -33.61
C GLY A 770 -9.71 48.02 -32.16
N GLU A 771 -10.51 48.51 -31.21
CA GLU A 771 -10.17 48.54 -29.78
C GLU A 771 -10.07 47.12 -29.18
N ILE A 772 -10.99 46.23 -29.55
CA ILE A 772 -10.99 44.83 -29.09
C ILE A 772 -9.79 44.07 -29.65
N LEU A 773 -9.41 44.33 -30.90
CA LEU A 773 -8.21 43.75 -31.48
C LEU A 773 -6.95 44.26 -30.78
N SER A 774 -6.90 45.54 -30.40
CA SER A 774 -5.80 46.10 -29.60
C SER A 774 -5.69 45.39 -28.25
N GLU A 775 -6.82 45.18 -27.56
CA GLU A 775 -6.86 44.43 -26.30
C GLU A 775 -6.43 42.96 -26.49
N ALA A 776 -6.84 42.32 -27.59
CA ALA A 776 -6.41 40.97 -27.94
C ALA A 776 -4.90 40.86 -28.20
N PHE A 777 -4.29 41.84 -28.87
CA PHE A 777 -2.84 41.89 -29.07
C PHE A 777 -2.08 42.12 -27.76
N GLN A 778 -2.62 42.96 -26.88
CA GLN A 778 -2.07 43.14 -25.55
C GLN A 778 -2.14 41.83 -24.75
N LEU A 779 -3.28 41.13 -24.78
CA LEU A 779 -3.46 39.85 -24.12
C LEU A 779 -2.49 38.77 -24.65
N ASP A 780 -2.30 38.69 -25.98
CA ASP A 780 -1.32 37.79 -26.60
C ASP A 780 0.11 38.10 -26.14
N THR A 781 0.44 39.39 -26.00
CA THR A 781 1.75 39.84 -25.52
C THR A 781 1.98 39.46 -24.06
N GLU A 782 1.00 39.71 -23.19
CA GLU A 782 1.04 39.33 -21.77
C GLU A 782 1.15 37.81 -21.60
N LEU A 783 0.37 37.04 -22.37
CA LEU A 783 0.42 35.58 -22.37
C LEU A 783 1.81 35.08 -22.81
N ARG A 784 2.41 35.66 -23.87
CA ARG A 784 3.79 35.33 -24.30
C ARG A 784 4.83 35.68 -23.26
N ALA A 785 4.72 36.83 -22.62
CA ALA A 785 5.64 37.25 -21.56
C ALA A 785 5.60 36.25 -20.39
N TRP A 786 4.39 35.89 -19.94
CA TRP A 786 4.17 34.90 -18.88
C TRP A 786 4.74 33.52 -19.25
N GLY A 787 4.48 33.05 -20.48
CA GLY A 787 4.91 31.74 -20.96
C GLY A 787 6.27 31.72 -21.64
N SER A 788 7.12 32.72 -21.46
CA SER A 788 8.42 32.86 -22.17
C SER A 788 9.36 31.65 -22.01
N ARG A 789 9.18 30.86 -20.95
CA ARG A 789 9.90 29.59 -20.71
C ARG A 789 9.38 28.39 -21.51
N TYR A 790 8.19 28.49 -22.11
CA TYR A 790 7.51 27.41 -22.81
C TYR A 790 7.73 27.51 -24.31
N THR A 791 8.72 26.77 -24.79
CA THR A 791 9.12 26.74 -26.22
C THR A 791 8.27 25.79 -27.07
N GLY A 792 7.45 24.93 -26.45
CA GLY A 792 6.70 23.88 -27.16
C GLY A 792 7.57 22.75 -27.71
N ILE A 793 8.86 22.69 -27.33
CA ILE A 793 9.82 21.65 -27.69
C ILE A 793 10.45 21.10 -26.41
N LEU A 794 10.29 19.80 -26.17
CA LEU A 794 10.87 19.09 -25.04
C LEU A 794 12.22 18.44 -25.45
N PRO A 795 13.35 18.75 -24.78
CA PRO A 795 14.62 18.07 -25.03
C PRO A 795 14.61 16.62 -24.49
N ALA A 796 15.46 15.74 -25.04
CA ALA A 796 15.53 14.31 -24.70
C ALA A 796 15.89 14.02 -23.21
N ARG A 797 16.40 15.01 -22.49
CA ARG A 797 16.45 15.05 -21.02
C ARG A 797 15.85 16.39 -20.60
N CYS A 798 14.72 16.35 -19.90
CA CYS A 798 14.00 17.54 -19.47
C CYS A 798 13.64 17.41 -17.99
N ASP A 799 13.88 18.47 -17.22
CA ASP A 799 13.52 18.56 -15.78
C ASP A 799 12.04 18.91 -15.56
N ARG A 800 11.23 19.01 -16.63
CA ARG A 800 9.80 19.34 -16.53
C ARG A 800 9.02 18.17 -15.93
N THR A 801 8.17 18.47 -14.95
CA THR A 801 7.24 17.51 -14.37
C THR A 801 6.07 17.24 -15.33
N LEU A 802 5.33 16.14 -15.11
CA LEU A 802 4.11 15.87 -15.87
C LEU A 802 3.07 17.00 -15.73
N LEU A 803 3.03 17.65 -14.55
CA LEU A 803 2.17 18.80 -14.30
C LEU A 803 2.62 20.05 -15.08
N ASP A 804 3.92 20.26 -15.28
CA ASP A 804 4.44 21.33 -16.14
C ASP A 804 4.07 21.12 -17.62
N ILE A 805 4.13 19.86 -18.08
CA ILE A 805 3.73 19.51 -19.46
C ILE A 805 2.24 19.78 -19.66
N LEU A 806 1.40 19.46 -18.68
CA LEU A 806 -0.02 19.79 -18.72
C LEU A 806 -0.27 21.31 -18.70
N THR A 807 0.49 22.07 -17.90
CA THR A 807 0.45 23.55 -17.94
C THR A 807 0.75 24.07 -19.34
N GLU A 808 1.73 23.49 -20.01
CA GLU A 808 2.05 23.85 -21.40
C GLU A 808 0.94 23.49 -22.37
N CYS A 809 0.26 22.35 -22.18
CA CYS A 809 -0.93 22.02 -22.98
C CYS A 809 -1.99 23.12 -22.85
N PHE A 810 -2.30 23.58 -21.63
CA PHE A 810 -3.24 24.69 -21.43
C PHE A 810 -2.73 26.01 -22.03
N TYR A 811 -1.43 26.28 -21.92
CA TYR A 811 -0.80 27.50 -22.43
C TYR A 811 -0.93 27.60 -23.96
N TRP A 812 -0.57 26.53 -24.67
CA TRP A 812 -0.69 26.49 -26.12
C TRP A 812 -2.15 26.40 -26.59
N THR A 813 -3.02 25.82 -25.78
CA THR A 813 -4.48 25.85 -26.00
C THR A 813 -5.04 27.27 -25.87
N ALA A 814 -4.54 28.09 -24.94
CA ALA A 814 -4.93 29.50 -24.83
C ALA A 814 -4.54 30.29 -26.09
N HIS A 815 -3.34 30.06 -26.63
CA HIS A 815 -2.92 30.61 -27.94
C HIS A 815 -3.81 30.14 -29.08
N LEU A 816 -4.19 28.86 -29.09
CA LEU A 816 -5.10 28.31 -30.09
C LEU A 816 -6.49 28.94 -30.00
N LEU A 817 -7.02 29.15 -28.80
CA LEU A 817 -8.28 29.84 -28.57
C LEU A 817 -8.22 31.30 -29.02
N LEU A 818 -7.14 32.03 -28.71
CA LEU A 818 -6.93 33.40 -29.22
C LEU A 818 -6.94 33.42 -30.74
N ALA A 819 -6.18 32.54 -31.38
CA ALA A 819 -6.12 32.43 -32.84
C ALA A 819 -7.51 32.14 -33.44
N ARG A 820 -8.24 31.15 -32.90
CA ARG A 820 -9.50 30.68 -33.48
C ARG A 820 -10.73 31.52 -33.13
N ARG A 821 -10.80 32.05 -31.91
CA ARG A 821 -12.00 32.72 -31.37
C ARG A 821 -11.93 34.24 -31.42
N VAL A 822 -10.73 34.82 -31.34
CA VAL A 822 -10.54 36.27 -31.25
C VAL A 822 -9.96 36.80 -32.56
N PHE A 823 -8.85 36.25 -33.02
CA PHE A 823 -8.23 36.64 -34.30
C PHE A 823 -8.91 36.00 -35.53
N GLN A 824 -9.75 34.99 -35.31
CA GLN A 824 -10.49 34.27 -36.36
C GLN A 824 -9.58 33.68 -37.46
N ASP A 825 -8.35 33.30 -37.09
CA ASP A 825 -7.39 32.64 -37.98
C ASP A 825 -7.99 31.34 -38.53
N GLN A 826 -7.89 31.10 -39.83
CA GLN A 826 -8.46 29.90 -40.47
C GLN A 826 -7.88 28.61 -39.90
N THR A 827 -8.67 27.54 -39.84
CA THR A 827 -8.24 26.22 -39.37
C THR A 827 -6.96 25.75 -40.05
N CYS A 828 -6.87 25.90 -41.37
CA CYS A 828 -5.71 25.49 -42.18
C CYS A 828 -4.52 26.47 -42.13
N SER A 829 -4.62 27.57 -41.39
CA SER A 829 -3.54 28.55 -41.32
C SER A 829 -2.28 27.92 -40.70
N PRO A 830 -1.07 28.32 -41.15
CA PRO A 830 0.17 27.81 -40.58
C PRO A 830 0.28 28.03 -39.08
N ARG A 831 -0.27 29.16 -38.56
CA ARG A 831 -0.30 29.46 -37.12
C ARG A 831 -1.16 28.46 -36.35
N VAL A 832 -2.40 28.22 -36.78
CA VAL A 832 -3.29 27.27 -36.11
C VAL A 832 -2.71 25.86 -36.15
N GLN A 833 -2.25 25.40 -37.32
CA GLN A 833 -1.68 24.06 -37.42
C GLN A 833 -0.39 23.92 -36.61
N TYR A 834 0.47 24.95 -36.53
CA TYR A 834 1.63 24.93 -35.64
C TYR A 834 1.21 24.72 -34.17
N LEU A 835 0.19 25.45 -33.70
CA LEU A 835 -0.31 25.32 -32.33
C LEU A 835 -0.88 23.91 -32.06
N VAL A 836 -1.63 23.35 -33.01
CA VAL A 836 -2.16 21.97 -32.94
C VAL A 836 -1.03 20.95 -32.80
N HIS A 837 -0.01 21.00 -33.66
CA HIS A 837 1.12 20.07 -33.58
C HIS A 837 1.94 20.23 -32.29
N VAL A 838 2.06 21.45 -31.75
CA VAL A 838 2.70 21.67 -30.44
C VAL A 838 1.88 20.98 -29.34
N CYS A 839 0.56 21.16 -29.33
CA CYS A 839 -0.32 20.48 -28.38
C CYS A 839 -0.19 18.96 -28.47
N PHE A 840 -0.24 18.36 -29.66
CA PHE A 840 -0.11 16.89 -29.81
C PHE A 840 1.24 16.37 -29.32
N ARG A 841 2.34 17.05 -29.68
CA ARG A 841 3.67 16.68 -29.18
C ARG A 841 3.78 16.76 -27.66
N LEU A 842 3.18 17.76 -27.02
CA LEU A 842 3.15 17.84 -25.56
C LEU A 842 2.33 16.69 -24.96
N MET A 843 1.17 16.40 -25.54
CA MET A 843 0.28 15.31 -25.09
C MET A 843 0.90 13.91 -25.23
N ASP A 844 1.85 13.70 -26.16
CA ASP A 844 2.60 12.44 -26.27
C ASP A 844 3.46 12.14 -25.03
N HIS A 845 3.88 13.18 -24.31
CA HIS A 845 4.69 13.05 -23.11
C HIS A 845 3.84 12.78 -21.85
N LEU A 846 2.51 12.86 -21.97
CA LEU A 846 1.57 12.52 -20.90
C LEU A 846 1.03 11.11 -21.13
N ALA A 847 1.61 10.14 -20.43
CA ALA A 847 1.12 8.78 -20.42
C ALA A 847 -0.30 8.71 -19.83
N THR A 848 -1.14 7.83 -20.37
CA THR A 848 -2.48 7.63 -19.81
C THR A 848 -2.38 7.02 -18.40
N GLY A 849 -3.15 7.56 -17.45
CA GLY A 849 -3.19 7.15 -16.05
C GLY A 849 -2.07 7.73 -15.19
N CYS A 850 -1.34 8.74 -15.68
CA CYS A 850 -0.26 9.38 -14.92
C CYS A 850 -0.74 10.38 -13.86
N GLY A 851 -2.04 10.68 -13.81
CA GLY A 851 -2.65 11.65 -12.90
C GLY A 851 -2.99 12.95 -13.63
N PRO A 852 -2.00 13.76 -14.05
CA PRO A 852 -2.25 15.02 -14.77
C PRO A 852 -3.06 14.84 -16.07
N ASP A 853 -2.96 13.67 -16.70
CA ASP A 853 -3.71 13.35 -17.90
C ASP A 853 -5.23 13.29 -17.70
N SER A 854 -5.73 13.26 -16.45
CA SER A 854 -7.16 13.38 -16.13
C SER A 854 -7.75 14.71 -16.61
N SER A 855 -6.95 15.78 -16.65
CA SER A 855 -7.34 17.16 -17.00
C SER A 855 -7.03 17.53 -18.47
N LEU A 856 -6.53 16.58 -19.27
CA LEU A 856 -6.33 16.73 -20.72
C LEU A 856 -7.59 16.84 -21.61
N PRO A 857 -8.80 16.38 -21.24
CA PRO A 857 -9.92 16.30 -22.18
C PRO A 857 -10.19 17.60 -22.96
N GLN A 858 -10.19 18.75 -22.28
CA GLN A 858 -10.47 20.03 -22.93
C GLN A 858 -9.33 20.47 -23.88
N PRO A 859 -8.04 20.53 -23.47
CA PRO A 859 -6.94 20.76 -24.41
C PRO A 859 -6.94 19.80 -25.60
N PHE A 860 -7.20 18.51 -25.36
CA PHE A 860 -7.27 17.49 -26.39
C PHE A 860 -8.37 17.79 -27.40
N TYR A 861 -9.61 18.03 -26.95
CA TYR A 861 -10.73 18.35 -27.84
C TYR A 861 -10.48 19.60 -28.69
N LEU A 862 -9.99 20.68 -28.06
CA LEU A 862 -9.75 21.95 -28.74
C LEU A 862 -8.67 21.84 -29.83
N ALA A 863 -7.63 21.02 -29.63
CA ALA A 863 -6.63 20.76 -30.66
C ALA A 863 -7.11 19.75 -31.72
N ALA A 864 -7.75 18.67 -31.28
CA ALA A 864 -8.19 17.57 -32.14
C ALA A 864 -9.17 18.01 -33.24
N ARG A 865 -10.15 18.85 -32.90
CA ARG A 865 -11.13 19.35 -33.88
C ARG A 865 -10.50 20.19 -35.00
N GLU A 866 -9.33 20.78 -34.75
CA GLU A 866 -8.60 21.62 -35.72
C GLU A 866 -7.62 20.79 -36.57
N ALA A 867 -7.51 19.47 -36.34
CA ALA A 867 -6.61 18.58 -37.09
C ALA A 867 -7.00 18.46 -38.57
N VAL A 868 -6.05 18.78 -39.45
CA VAL A 868 -6.26 18.75 -40.90
C VAL A 868 -5.65 17.53 -41.57
N SER A 869 -4.45 17.12 -41.16
CA SER A 869 -3.76 16.02 -41.84
C SER A 869 -4.34 14.66 -41.46
N ALA A 870 -4.24 13.68 -42.36
CA ALA A 870 -4.66 12.31 -42.05
C ALA A 870 -3.84 11.69 -40.91
N GLU A 871 -2.55 12.04 -40.82
CA GLU A 871 -1.65 11.59 -39.77
C GLU A 871 -2.10 12.09 -38.39
N ASP A 872 -2.40 13.39 -38.29
CA ASP A 872 -2.93 13.98 -37.06
C ASP A 872 -4.24 13.33 -36.62
N ARG A 873 -5.15 13.07 -37.56
CA ARG A 873 -6.44 12.43 -37.24
C ARG A 873 -6.25 10.99 -36.75
N VAL A 874 -5.29 10.25 -37.32
CA VAL A 874 -4.92 8.91 -36.82
C VAL A 874 -4.36 9.02 -35.40
N TRP A 875 -3.48 9.98 -35.15
CA TRP A 875 -2.93 10.23 -33.82
C TRP A 875 -4.04 10.54 -32.81
N VAL A 876 -4.98 11.42 -33.16
CA VAL A 876 -6.12 11.79 -32.31
C VAL A 876 -6.95 10.55 -31.95
N ARG A 877 -7.28 9.69 -32.92
CA ARG A 877 -8.00 8.43 -32.66
C ARG A 877 -7.25 7.51 -31.70
N GLN A 878 -5.95 7.32 -31.92
CA GLN A 878 -5.12 6.48 -31.06
C GLN A 878 -5.01 7.04 -29.63
N LYS A 879 -4.84 8.35 -29.49
CA LYS A 879 -4.78 9.00 -28.18
C LYS A 879 -6.12 8.89 -27.46
N HIS A 880 -7.24 9.08 -28.16
CA HIS A 880 -8.59 8.88 -27.63
C HIS A 880 -8.83 7.45 -27.15
N GLU A 881 -8.48 6.45 -27.97
CA GLU A 881 -8.59 5.04 -27.61
C GLU A 881 -7.81 4.73 -26.33
N SER A 882 -6.57 5.22 -26.24
CA SER A 882 -5.73 5.10 -25.03
C SER A 882 -6.41 5.73 -23.81
N MET A 883 -6.90 6.96 -23.92
CA MET A 883 -7.55 7.67 -22.82
C MET A 883 -8.86 7.00 -22.40
N THR A 884 -9.66 6.50 -23.34
CA THR A 884 -10.96 5.87 -23.07
C THR A 884 -10.81 4.46 -22.48
N ALA A 885 -9.72 3.76 -22.81
CA ALA A 885 -9.41 2.48 -22.18
C ALA A 885 -9.23 2.62 -20.66
N PHE A 886 -8.72 3.77 -20.21
CA PHE A 886 -8.51 4.09 -18.79
C PHE A 886 -9.69 4.83 -18.17
N TYR A 887 -10.14 5.95 -18.76
CA TYR A 887 -11.28 6.75 -18.34
C TYR A 887 -12.51 6.38 -19.19
N ARG A 888 -13.28 5.37 -18.77
CA ARG A 888 -14.43 4.82 -19.51
C ARG A 888 -15.67 5.75 -19.51
N GLU A 889 -15.50 7.01 -19.85
CA GLU A 889 -16.55 8.03 -19.80
C GLU A 889 -17.24 8.19 -21.15
N GLN A 890 -18.58 8.14 -21.17
CA GLN A 890 -19.37 8.26 -22.40
C GLN A 890 -19.16 9.61 -23.12
N GLN A 891 -18.89 10.68 -22.37
CA GLN A 891 -18.63 12.02 -22.91
C GLN A 891 -17.42 12.06 -23.84
N ARG A 892 -16.36 11.28 -23.56
CA ARG A 892 -15.16 11.25 -24.41
C ARG A 892 -15.49 10.66 -25.78
N ASN A 893 -16.33 9.62 -25.79
CA ASN A 893 -16.83 9.05 -27.04
C ASN A 893 -17.74 10.05 -27.78
N ALA A 894 -18.63 10.75 -27.08
CA ALA A 894 -19.46 11.80 -27.68
C ALA A 894 -18.62 12.94 -28.27
N ALA A 895 -17.54 13.35 -27.58
CA ALA A 895 -16.59 14.34 -28.06
C ALA A 895 -15.90 13.90 -29.35
N MET A 896 -15.47 12.65 -29.42
CA MET A 896 -14.88 12.10 -30.64
C MET A 896 -15.86 11.98 -31.79
N VAL A 897 -17.11 11.59 -31.52
CA VAL A 897 -18.15 11.58 -32.57
C VAL A 897 -18.34 12.99 -33.15
N LEU A 898 -18.31 14.03 -32.31
CA LEU A 898 -18.37 15.41 -32.81
C LEU A 898 -17.11 15.80 -33.59
N ILE A 899 -15.92 15.41 -33.14
CA ILE A 899 -14.65 15.65 -33.85
C ILE A 899 -14.69 15.02 -35.24
N GLU A 900 -15.12 13.76 -35.37
CA GLU A 900 -15.27 13.08 -36.67
C GLU A 900 -16.27 13.81 -37.56
N ARG A 901 -17.44 14.19 -37.02
CA ARG A 901 -18.45 14.98 -37.75
C ARG A 901 -17.89 16.32 -38.23
N ILE A 902 -17.07 16.98 -37.41
CA ILE A 902 -16.37 18.22 -37.77
C ILE A 902 -15.41 17.97 -38.94
N TRP A 903 -14.61 16.90 -38.89
CA TRP A 903 -13.67 16.54 -39.95
C TRP A 903 -14.38 16.17 -41.27
N GLU A 904 -15.42 15.35 -41.21
CA GLU A 904 -16.23 14.96 -42.38
C GLU A 904 -16.88 16.18 -43.03
N THR A 905 -17.48 17.06 -42.22
CA THR A 905 -18.10 18.30 -42.71
C THR A 905 -17.06 19.23 -43.32
N THR A 906 -15.90 19.37 -42.68
CA THR A 906 -14.79 20.19 -43.16
C THR A 906 -14.25 19.68 -44.49
N ASP A 907 -14.07 18.37 -44.65
CA ASP A 907 -13.57 17.77 -45.88
C ASP A 907 -14.59 17.91 -47.03
N ALA A 908 -15.88 17.69 -46.74
CA ALA A 908 -16.96 17.89 -47.71
C ALA A 908 -17.03 19.35 -48.19
N LEU A 909 -16.98 20.31 -47.27
CA LEU A 909 -16.99 21.74 -47.59
C LEU A 909 -15.73 22.18 -48.35
N ARG A 910 -14.55 21.63 -48.04
CA ARG A 910 -13.31 21.89 -48.79
C ARG A 910 -13.36 21.35 -50.22
N GLN A 911 -14.01 20.21 -50.44
CA GLN A 911 -14.23 19.69 -51.80
C GLN A 911 -15.17 20.60 -52.60
N LEU A 912 -16.14 21.24 -51.94
CA LEU A 912 -17.07 22.21 -52.53
C LEU A 912 -16.44 23.60 -52.77
N GLU A 913 -15.63 24.11 -51.83
CA GLU A 913 -14.89 25.39 -51.98
C GLU A 913 -13.84 25.34 -53.11
N ARG A 914 -13.31 24.15 -53.45
CA ARG A 914 -12.47 23.96 -54.65
C ARG A 914 -13.23 24.19 -55.97
N GLY A 915 -14.56 24.33 -55.94
CA GLY A 915 -15.42 24.52 -57.11
C GLY A 915 -16.23 25.82 -57.16
N SER A 916 -16.26 26.70 -56.15
CA SER A 916 -17.09 27.92 -56.17
C SER A 916 -16.64 29.05 -55.23
N VAL A 917 -17.04 30.27 -55.61
CA VAL A 917 -16.56 31.62 -55.22
C VAL A 917 -16.67 31.97 -53.73
N LYS A 918 -15.66 32.71 -53.23
CA LYS A 918 -15.60 33.37 -51.90
C LYS A 918 -16.92 34.07 -51.54
N LEU A 919 -17.54 33.64 -50.45
CA LEU A 919 -18.60 34.41 -49.80
C LEU A 919 -18.00 35.64 -49.09
N LYS A 920 -18.75 36.74 -49.14
CA LYS A 920 -18.47 37.97 -48.38
C LYS A 920 -18.71 37.69 -46.90
N GLU A 921 -17.88 38.34 -46.08
CA GLU A 921 -17.85 38.33 -44.61
C GLU A 921 -16.94 37.28 -43.97
N GLY A 922 -15.64 37.59 -43.94
CA GLY A 922 -14.71 37.35 -42.82
C GLY A 922 -14.34 35.91 -42.40
N VAL A 923 -15.23 34.94 -42.55
CA VAL A 923 -15.10 33.57 -42.05
C VAL A 923 -15.34 32.60 -43.21
N SER A 924 -14.42 31.66 -43.44
CA SER A 924 -14.60 30.62 -44.47
C SER A 924 -15.86 29.79 -44.16
N LEU A 925 -16.53 29.26 -45.19
CA LEU A 925 -17.66 28.33 -45.02
C LEU A 925 -17.28 27.16 -44.11
N VAL A 926 -16.05 26.69 -44.24
CA VAL A 926 -15.46 25.64 -43.41
C VAL A 926 -15.41 26.08 -41.94
N ASP A 927 -14.84 27.25 -41.67
CA ASP A 927 -14.68 27.74 -40.29
C ASP A 927 -16.03 28.07 -39.63
N GLY A 928 -17.00 28.61 -40.38
CA GLY A 928 -18.36 28.84 -39.88
C GLY A 928 -19.09 27.54 -39.53
N ALA A 929 -18.89 26.48 -40.34
CA ALA A 929 -19.47 25.17 -40.05
C ALA A 929 -18.85 24.52 -38.80
N ILE A 930 -17.52 24.62 -38.64
CA ILE A 930 -16.83 24.17 -37.42
C ILE A 930 -17.40 24.88 -36.20
N GLN A 931 -17.52 26.22 -36.24
CA GLN A 931 -18.07 27.00 -35.13
C GLN A 931 -19.52 26.64 -34.80
N THR A 932 -20.33 26.32 -35.81
CA THR A 932 -21.74 25.92 -35.63
C THR A 932 -21.84 24.55 -34.98
N LEU A 933 -21.15 23.55 -35.52
CA LEU A 933 -21.10 22.20 -34.96
C LEU A 933 -20.55 22.19 -33.53
N ASP A 934 -19.58 23.04 -33.25
CA ASP A 934 -19.01 23.19 -31.92
C ASP A 934 -19.99 23.83 -30.92
N ARG A 935 -20.90 24.70 -31.35
CA ARG A 935 -21.99 25.22 -30.50
C ARG A 935 -23.05 24.16 -30.18
N GLU A 936 -23.24 23.19 -31.09
CA GLU A 936 -24.14 22.05 -30.91
C GLU A 936 -23.59 21.00 -29.92
N ALA A 937 -22.34 21.13 -29.47
CA ALA A 937 -21.73 20.22 -28.50
C ALA A 937 -22.53 20.23 -27.18
N ASN A 938 -23.28 19.17 -26.92
CA ASN A 938 -24.12 19.04 -25.73
C ASN A 938 -23.44 18.35 -24.55
N PHE A 939 -22.16 18.04 -24.68
CA PHE A 939 -21.34 17.40 -23.67
C PHE A 939 -20.39 18.41 -23.01
N PHE A 940 -19.95 18.10 -21.79
CA PHE A 940 -18.94 18.88 -21.06
C PHE A 940 -17.69 18.02 -20.92
N ILE A 941 -16.53 18.60 -21.21
CA ILE A 941 -15.28 17.88 -21.43
C ILE A 941 -14.30 18.21 -20.29
N PHE A 942 -14.64 17.88 -19.03
CA PHE A 942 -13.73 18.02 -17.89
C PHE A 942 -14.14 17.25 -16.63
#